data_AF-A0A183IZX9-F1
#
_entry.id   AF-A0A183IZX9-F1
#
_cell.length_a   1.000
_cell.length_b   1.000
_cell.length_c   1.000
_cell.angle_alpha   90.00
_cell.angle_beta   90.00
_cell.angle_gamma   90.00
#
_symmetry.space_group_name_H-M   'P 1'
#
loop_
_entity.id
_entity.type
_entity.pdbx_description
1 polymer ?
#
loop_
_entity_poly.entity_id
_entity_poly.type
_entity_poly.pdbx_seq_one_letter_code
_entity_poly.pdbx_strand_id
1 'polypeptide(L)'
;MEKSSDMKWTQGSWNVLLTFLDFLCPCSSKLEISFMLYDAKEGNFISECFTIILPYFTKHVDGDTTRNSAIGNQDQRILFTDLGTKDLEREHLFLLCRVVKVGPLEPKETLGGRRGASSTAVRQMYGIGLLNLSEFLKTKQFLFPRTGPFYSSKNIGLPEDSEEKQTFVTLYSLQDESVDQLVKKLTESNYTESDGDLRSQGLYLSVQFLCGNFDEVKNTYAHLFTPMPALIRKMGFPEVIFRDDVRNDLYVTLVGGDFSHCGRSDKNIEVRVCLISENANLDVPHSISVVGSKTFKEDYYLSTVYYHQDKPRWFETVKFSIPVEQYSNIHVQFMFKHRSSNESKDKAEKPFAISFIRLRQSEGTVLRDGQHDMLVYRLERKYDELDFSYRTLPATKSDLDMSGWSGMASKSLIQSPTGGFVLSSKDYFTIRSIVCSTSLTQNVDLLGLLDWESKRVNLKHSLEALMKAEGDRGGEEIVKFLQHILDALFSVLINTNDYDQLVFDALVYVIGLVGERRYHNFKPVMDTYLHSHFSAALAYQKLIPILKDYVDNVEQSSGKLLKALKSLEYLIKFIVKSRELYMQLKGPTAGQERFQSLLRALLVSISSLMLCRSDQSLLCQGAALKYMPCIVGDVMIVFDAEDLS
;
A
#
# COMPACT_ATOMS: atom_id res chain seq x y z
N MET A 1 26.02 -13.34 35.48
CA MET A 1 24.89 -13.58 34.57
C MET A 1 24.21 -12.26 34.30
N GLU A 2 24.83 -11.43 33.45
CA GLU A 2 24.20 -10.21 32.95
C GLU A 2 23.17 -10.61 31.90
N LYS A 3 21.91 -10.29 32.16
CA LYS A 3 20.86 -10.40 31.15
C LYS A 3 21.22 -9.44 30.01
N SER A 4 21.51 -10.03 28.85
CA SER A 4 21.49 -9.38 27.55
C SER A 4 20.30 -8.42 27.50
N SER A 5 20.58 -7.12 27.49
CA SER A 5 19.59 -6.09 27.24
C SER A 5 19.25 -6.16 25.76
N ASP A 6 18.15 -6.85 25.43
CA ASP A 6 17.50 -6.75 24.13
C ASP A 6 17.28 -5.27 23.82
N MET A 7 17.99 -4.80 22.80
CA MET A 7 17.89 -3.44 22.29
C MET A 7 16.48 -3.30 21.72
N LYS A 8 15.55 -2.75 22.51
CA LYS A 8 14.21 -2.42 22.05
C LYS A 8 14.37 -1.47 20.86
N TRP A 9 13.99 -1.93 19.67
CA TRP A 9 13.91 -1.13 18.45
C TRP A 9 13.09 0.12 18.75
N THR A 10 13.75 1.25 18.95
CA THR A 10 13.06 2.52 19.09
C THR A 10 12.52 2.88 17.71
N GLN A 11 11.20 2.76 17.59
CA GLN A 11 10.29 3.36 16.61
C GLN A 11 11.00 4.19 15.53
N GLY A 12 11.05 3.67 14.31
CA GLY A 12 11.71 4.36 13.21
C GLY A 12 11.20 3.86 11.86
N SER A 13 11.01 4.80 10.95
CA SER A 13 10.99 4.56 9.51
C SER A 13 12.40 4.15 9.05
N TRP A 14 12.47 3.35 8.00
CA TRP A 14 13.71 2.80 7.48
C TRP A 14 13.76 2.89 5.96
N ASN A 15 14.97 2.89 5.44
CA ASN A 15 15.24 2.89 4.02
C ASN A 15 16.33 1.89 3.68
N VAL A 16 16.26 1.30 2.48
CA VAL A 16 17.28 0.38 1.96
C VAL A 16 17.86 1.01 0.70
N LEU A 17 19.14 1.38 0.76
CA LEU A 17 19.88 1.86 -0.40
C LEU A 17 20.52 0.66 -1.10
N LEU A 18 20.17 0.47 -2.36
CA LEU A 18 20.70 -0.55 -3.25
C LEU A 18 21.47 0.14 -4.38
N THR A 19 22.71 -0.26 -4.59
CA THR A 19 23.53 0.17 -5.73
C THR A 19 23.78 -1.02 -6.64
N PHE A 20 23.34 -0.92 -7.90
CA PHE A 20 23.63 -1.86 -8.96
C PHE A 20 25.01 -1.57 -9.55
N LEU A 21 25.95 -2.52 -9.39
CA LEU A 21 27.35 -2.31 -9.76
C LEU A 21 27.66 -2.87 -11.15
N ASP A 22 27.31 -4.15 -11.39
CA ASP A 22 27.59 -4.81 -12.65
C ASP A 22 26.68 -6.02 -12.89
N PHE A 23 26.63 -6.50 -14.14
CA PHE A 23 25.86 -7.66 -14.56
C PHE A 23 26.67 -8.57 -15.46
N LEU A 24 26.92 -9.80 -15.00
CA LEU A 24 27.62 -10.83 -15.75
C LEU A 24 26.60 -11.73 -16.46
N CYS A 25 26.37 -11.50 -17.76
CA CYS A 25 25.50 -12.36 -18.55
C CYS A 25 25.83 -12.31 -20.06
N PRO A 26 26.00 -13.46 -20.73
CA PRO A 26 26.24 -13.52 -22.17
C PRO A 26 24.93 -13.39 -22.97
N CYS A 27 24.22 -12.26 -22.90
CA CYS A 27 22.98 -12.05 -23.68
C CYS A 27 23.10 -10.90 -24.69
N SER A 28 22.97 -11.19 -25.98
CA SER A 28 23.09 -10.21 -27.07
C SER A 28 21.81 -9.40 -27.35
N SER A 29 20.80 -9.48 -26.48
CA SER A 29 19.49 -8.82 -26.65
C SER A 29 19.28 -7.71 -25.63
N LYS A 30 18.30 -6.83 -25.87
CA LYS A 30 17.86 -5.84 -24.88
C LYS A 30 17.38 -6.57 -23.62
N LEU A 31 17.81 -6.11 -22.45
CA LEU A 31 17.41 -6.66 -21.15
C LEU A 31 16.72 -5.60 -20.30
N GLU A 32 15.74 -6.04 -19.52
CA GLU A 32 15.08 -5.30 -18.45
C GLU A 32 15.42 -6.01 -17.13
N ILE A 33 16.16 -5.32 -16.24
CA ILE A 33 16.50 -5.83 -14.92
C ILE A 33 15.64 -5.10 -13.90
N SER A 34 14.76 -5.83 -13.22
CA SER A 34 13.84 -5.30 -12.23
C SER A 34 14.25 -5.69 -10.80
N PHE A 35 14.14 -4.75 -9.85
CA PHE A 35 14.43 -4.96 -8.43
C PHE A 35 13.19 -4.68 -7.57
N MET A 36 12.85 -5.61 -6.68
CA MET A 36 11.68 -5.56 -5.80
C MET A 36 11.98 -6.18 -4.43
N LEU A 37 11.42 -5.64 -3.35
CA LEU A 37 11.39 -6.29 -2.05
C LEU A 37 10.26 -7.30 -1.98
N TYR A 38 10.54 -8.50 -1.45
CA TYR A 38 9.65 -9.64 -1.41
C TYR A 38 9.61 -10.28 -0.03
N ASP A 39 8.41 -10.55 0.47
CA ASP A 39 8.19 -11.40 1.64
C ASP A 39 7.88 -12.82 1.19
N ALA A 40 8.81 -13.75 1.46
CA ALA A 40 8.63 -15.15 1.08
C ALA A 40 7.65 -15.91 1.99
N LYS A 41 7.38 -15.42 3.21
CA LYS A 41 6.40 -16.02 4.12
C LYS A 41 4.97 -15.74 3.65
N GLU A 42 4.70 -14.49 3.27
CA GLU A 42 3.38 -14.08 2.75
C GLU A 42 3.22 -14.32 1.24
N GLY A 43 4.32 -14.52 0.52
CA GLY A 43 4.32 -14.68 -0.92
C GLY A 43 3.94 -13.41 -1.67
N ASN A 44 4.32 -12.23 -1.14
CA ASN A 44 3.89 -10.92 -1.61
C ASN A 44 5.07 -9.95 -1.80
N PHE A 45 4.92 -9.03 -2.75
CA PHE A 45 5.84 -7.90 -2.90
C PHE A 45 5.55 -6.83 -1.85
N ILE A 46 6.61 -6.26 -1.28
CA ILE A 46 6.56 -5.18 -0.30
C ILE A 46 6.75 -3.83 -0.99
N SER A 47 7.54 -3.75 -2.04
CA SER A 47 7.90 -2.49 -2.72
C SER A 47 7.44 -2.44 -4.17
N GLU A 48 7.38 -1.22 -4.70
CA GLU A 48 7.27 -1.01 -6.14
C GLU A 48 8.46 -1.64 -6.90
N CYS A 49 8.27 -1.85 -8.20
CA CYS A 49 9.26 -2.45 -9.08
C CYS A 49 10.10 -1.37 -9.76
N PHE A 50 11.41 -1.33 -9.48
CA PHE A 50 12.36 -0.51 -10.22
C PHE A 50 12.94 -1.28 -11.40
N THR A 51 12.98 -0.72 -12.60
CA THR A 51 13.52 -1.39 -13.80
C THR A 51 14.64 -0.60 -14.46
N ILE A 52 15.79 -1.25 -14.66
CA ILE A 52 16.92 -0.78 -15.47
C ILE A 52 16.82 -1.42 -16.86
N ILE A 53 16.97 -0.61 -17.90
CA ILE A 53 16.98 -1.09 -19.28
C ILE A 53 18.41 -1.10 -19.80
N LEU A 54 18.90 -2.28 -20.19
CA LEU A 54 20.19 -2.47 -20.84
C LEU A 54 19.99 -2.65 -22.35
N PRO A 55 20.44 -1.70 -23.20
CA PRO A 55 20.09 -1.70 -24.62
C PRO A 55 20.76 -2.82 -25.43
N TYR A 56 21.99 -3.24 -25.10
CA TYR A 56 22.68 -4.37 -25.74
C TYR A 56 23.94 -4.79 -24.95
N PHE A 57 24.20 -6.08 -24.80
CA PHE A 57 25.46 -6.62 -24.29
C PHE A 57 26.31 -7.11 -25.47
N THR A 58 27.44 -6.46 -25.74
CA THR A 58 28.43 -6.97 -26.69
C THR A 58 29.50 -7.72 -25.92
N LYS A 59 29.65 -9.03 -26.16
CA LYS A 59 30.86 -9.77 -25.76
C LYS A 59 32.06 -9.15 -26.48
N HIS A 60 32.99 -8.55 -25.76
CA HIS A 60 34.32 -8.27 -26.29
C HIS A 60 35.20 -9.53 -26.19
N VAL A 61 36.03 -9.74 -27.21
CA VAL A 61 36.84 -10.95 -27.42
C VAL A 61 38.15 -10.95 -26.62
N ASP A 62 38.55 -9.85 -25.98
CA ASP A 62 39.84 -9.78 -25.29
C ASP A 62 39.70 -9.23 -23.87
N GLY A 63 39.75 -10.13 -22.88
CA GLY A 63 40.38 -10.03 -21.55
C GLY A 63 40.19 -8.84 -20.60
N ASP A 64 39.61 -7.72 -21.01
CA ASP A 64 39.53 -6.50 -20.21
C ASP A 64 38.06 -6.05 -20.09
N THR A 65 37.51 -6.24 -18.88
CA THR A 65 36.14 -5.86 -18.51
C THR A 65 35.97 -4.35 -18.59
N THR A 66 35.58 -3.83 -19.74
CA THR A 66 35.06 -2.47 -19.82
C THR A 66 33.72 -2.43 -19.09
N ARG A 67 33.74 -1.83 -17.88
CA ARG A 67 32.54 -1.37 -17.15
C ARG A 67 31.57 -0.74 -18.13
N ASN A 68 30.29 -1.09 -18.04
CA ASN A 68 29.19 -0.50 -18.80
C ASN A 68 29.23 1.05 -18.72
N SER A 69 29.92 1.73 -19.64
CA SER A 69 30.02 3.20 -19.63
C SER A 69 28.74 3.89 -20.16
N ALA A 70 27.71 3.11 -20.50
CA ALA A 70 26.46 3.58 -21.08
C ALA A 70 25.34 3.77 -20.04
N ILE A 71 25.52 3.28 -18.81
CA ILE A 71 24.60 3.54 -17.69
C ILE A 71 25.22 4.71 -16.92
N GLY A 72 24.60 5.89 -16.96
CA GLY A 72 25.09 7.01 -16.14
C GLY A 72 25.08 6.62 -14.66
N ASN A 73 26.05 7.09 -13.87
CA ASN A 73 26.16 6.80 -12.42
C ASN A 73 24.87 7.07 -11.61
N GLN A 74 23.91 7.82 -12.16
CA GLN A 74 22.60 8.10 -11.55
C GLN A 74 21.62 6.92 -11.62
N ASP A 75 21.75 6.07 -12.63
CA ASP A 75 20.78 5.03 -12.97
C ASP A 75 20.99 3.72 -12.16
N GLN A 76 21.98 3.74 -11.27
CA GLN A 76 22.46 2.57 -10.54
C GLN A 76 22.05 2.57 -9.07
N ARG A 77 21.61 3.70 -8.50
CA ARG A 77 21.26 3.81 -7.08
C ARG A 77 19.77 3.89 -6.86
N ILE A 78 19.27 3.03 -5.99
CA ILE A 78 17.86 2.78 -5.73
C ILE A 78 17.65 2.89 -4.23
N LEU A 79 16.72 3.71 -3.78
CA LEU A 79 16.38 3.84 -2.38
C LEU A 79 14.95 3.36 -2.15
N PHE A 80 14.81 2.22 -1.49
CA PHE A 80 13.53 1.76 -0.98
C PHE A 80 13.16 2.57 0.27
N THR A 81 12.01 3.23 0.25
CA THR A 81 11.52 4.10 1.33
C THR A 81 10.21 3.58 1.92
N ASP A 82 9.74 4.23 2.99
CA ASP A 82 8.46 3.94 3.67
C ASP A 82 8.43 2.56 4.39
N LEU A 83 9.59 1.97 4.68
CA LEU A 83 9.67 0.71 5.39
C LEU A 83 9.50 0.94 6.90
N GLY A 84 8.65 0.13 7.53
CA GLY A 84 8.43 0.16 8.97
C GLY A 84 9.23 -0.92 9.71
N THR A 85 9.30 -0.80 11.03
CA THR A 85 9.88 -1.80 11.94
C THR A 85 9.33 -3.20 11.68
N LYS A 86 8.00 -3.34 11.50
CA LYS A 86 7.34 -4.60 11.16
C LYS A 86 7.86 -5.22 9.85
N ASP A 87 8.32 -4.41 8.90
CA ASP A 87 8.83 -4.92 7.63
C ASP A 87 10.25 -5.47 7.76
N LEU A 88 11.08 -4.91 8.65
CA LEU A 88 12.43 -5.40 8.92
C LEU A 88 12.48 -6.57 9.91
N GLU A 89 11.48 -6.68 10.79
CA GLU A 89 11.32 -7.83 11.68
C GLU A 89 10.87 -9.10 10.93
N ARG A 90 10.57 -9.01 9.62
CA ARG A 90 10.23 -10.17 8.79
C ARG A 90 11.41 -11.14 8.71
N GLU A 91 11.15 -12.40 9.06
CA GLU A 91 12.16 -13.47 9.06
C GLU A 91 12.64 -13.85 7.64
N HIS A 92 11.82 -13.56 6.62
CA HIS A 92 12.00 -14.00 5.24
C HIS A 92 11.88 -12.83 4.24
N LEU A 93 12.66 -11.77 4.48
CA LEU A 93 12.76 -10.61 3.59
C LEU A 93 13.83 -10.84 2.53
N PHE A 94 13.45 -10.74 1.27
CA PHE A 94 14.35 -10.92 0.12
C PHE A 94 14.31 -9.72 -0.82
N LEU A 95 15.44 -9.44 -1.47
CA LEU A 95 15.49 -8.64 -2.68
C LEU A 95 15.39 -9.59 -3.88
N LEU A 96 14.33 -9.44 -4.66
CA LEU A 96 14.09 -10.19 -5.89
C LEU A 96 14.57 -9.38 -7.09
N CYS A 97 15.49 -9.96 -7.84
CA CYS A 97 16.02 -9.46 -9.10
C CYS A 97 15.38 -10.25 -10.25
N ARG A 98 14.62 -9.60 -11.12
CA ARG A 98 14.01 -10.22 -12.30
C ARG A 98 14.69 -9.74 -13.56
N VAL A 99 15.14 -10.65 -14.41
CA VAL A 99 15.74 -10.32 -15.70
C VAL A 99 14.79 -10.76 -16.82
N VAL A 100 14.34 -9.80 -17.63
CA VAL A 100 13.48 -10.02 -18.79
C VAL A 100 14.26 -9.66 -20.06
N LYS A 101 14.26 -10.58 -21.02
CA LYS A 101 14.81 -10.38 -22.35
C LYS A 101 13.74 -9.82 -23.28
N VAL A 102 14.05 -8.74 -23.98
CA VAL A 102 13.17 -8.13 -24.98
C VAL A 102 13.75 -8.40 -26.36
N GLY A 103 13.05 -9.22 -27.14
CA GLY A 103 13.54 -9.65 -28.44
C GLY A 103 12.58 -10.62 -29.13
N PRO A 104 12.98 -11.18 -30.28
CA PRO A 104 12.14 -12.15 -30.98
C PRO A 104 11.90 -13.40 -30.11
N LEU A 105 10.71 -13.99 -30.25
CA LEU A 105 10.28 -15.15 -29.46
C LEU A 105 11.25 -16.35 -29.59
N GLU A 106 11.76 -16.58 -30.80
CA GLU A 106 12.82 -17.55 -31.04
C GLU A 106 14.07 -16.82 -31.59
N PRO A 107 15.29 -17.12 -31.09
CA PRO A 107 16.50 -16.52 -31.59
C PRO A 107 16.79 -16.98 -33.03
N LYS A 108 17.17 -16.05 -33.92
CA LYS A 108 17.43 -16.30 -35.35
C LYS A 108 18.45 -17.41 -35.61
N GLU A 109 19.38 -17.64 -34.67
CA GLU A 109 20.41 -18.68 -34.73
C GLU A 109 19.83 -20.11 -34.66
N THR A 110 18.80 -20.32 -33.83
CA THR A 110 18.09 -21.62 -33.74
C THR A 110 17.21 -21.91 -34.95
N LEU A 111 16.87 -20.89 -35.73
CA LEU A 111 15.94 -20.97 -36.86
C LEU A 111 16.61 -21.26 -38.21
N GLY A 112 17.93 -21.46 -38.27
CA GLY A 112 18.65 -21.93 -39.47
C GLY A 112 18.33 -21.14 -40.74
N GLY A 113 18.15 -19.82 -40.65
CA GLY A 113 17.86 -18.97 -41.81
C GLY A 113 16.46 -19.14 -42.43
N ARG A 114 15.47 -19.69 -41.70
CA ARG A 114 14.07 -19.74 -42.18
C ARG A 114 13.54 -18.34 -42.52
N ARG A 115 13.13 -18.13 -43.77
CA ARG A 115 12.42 -16.91 -44.22
C ARG A 115 11.13 -16.75 -43.40
N GLY A 116 11.00 -15.65 -42.66
CA GLY A 116 9.79 -15.30 -41.89
C GLY A 116 9.90 -15.33 -40.36
N ALA A 117 11.11 -15.48 -39.79
CA ALA A 117 11.34 -15.32 -38.36
C ALA A 117 10.86 -13.94 -37.86
N SER A 118 10.03 -13.92 -36.81
CA SER A 118 9.43 -12.68 -36.34
C SER A 118 10.46 -11.67 -35.88
N SER A 119 10.39 -10.44 -36.42
CA SER A 119 11.14 -9.28 -35.92
C SER A 119 10.44 -8.58 -34.75
N THR A 120 9.20 -8.98 -34.40
CA THR A 120 8.45 -8.38 -33.31
C THR A 120 9.10 -8.71 -31.97
N ALA A 121 9.52 -7.68 -31.23
CA ALA A 121 10.04 -7.85 -29.89
C ALA A 121 8.91 -8.28 -28.93
N VAL A 122 9.19 -9.30 -28.14
CA VAL A 122 8.32 -9.83 -27.10
C VAL A 122 9.13 -9.87 -25.81
N ARG A 123 8.49 -9.59 -24.68
CA ARG A 123 9.11 -9.67 -23.35
C ARG A 123 9.12 -11.14 -22.93
N GLN A 124 10.29 -11.68 -22.61
CA GLN A 124 10.47 -13.08 -22.23
C GLN A 124 11.27 -13.16 -20.94
N MET A 125 10.82 -13.97 -20.00
CA MET A 125 11.55 -14.15 -18.75
C MET A 125 12.89 -14.83 -19.02
N TYR A 126 14.00 -14.23 -18.55
CA TYR A 126 15.35 -14.78 -18.75
C TYR A 126 15.87 -15.49 -17.50
N GLY A 127 15.68 -14.87 -16.32
CA GLY A 127 16.13 -15.45 -15.06
C GLY A 127 15.73 -14.63 -13.83
N ILE A 128 15.89 -15.23 -12.65
CA ILE A 128 15.62 -14.64 -11.34
C ILE A 128 16.86 -14.73 -10.48
N GLY A 129 17.19 -13.65 -9.77
CA GLY A 129 18.15 -13.64 -8.66
C GLY A 129 17.42 -13.33 -7.36
N LEU A 130 17.87 -13.93 -6.25
CA LEU A 130 17.35 -13.66 -4.92
C LEU A 130 18.49 -13.37 -3.97
N LEU A 131 18.32 -12.32 -3.16
CA LEU A 131 19.24 -11.96 -2.09
C LEU A 131 18.49 -11.91 -0.77
N ASN A 132 18.90 -12.74 0.20
CA ASN A 132 18.30 -12.78 1.52
C ASN A 132 18.72 -11.57 2.34
N LEU A 133 17.83 -10.60 2.54
CA LEU A 133 18.10 -9.38 3.30
C LEU A 133 18.00 -9.61 4.81
N SER A 134 17.23 -10.59 5.27
CA SER A 134 17.09 -10.92 6.70
C SER A 134 18.42 -11.34 7.34
N GLU A 135 19.35 -11.95 6.58
CA GLU A 135 20.70 -12.25 7.07
C GLU A 135 21.57 -11.00 7.26
N PHE A 136 21.45 -10.00 6.37
CA PHE A 136 22.13 -8.72 6.52
C PHE A 136 21.62 -7.96 7.75
N LEU A 137 20.33 -8.06 8.04
CA LEU A 137 19.74 -7.46 9.24
C LEU A 137 20.25 -8.12 10.53
N LYS A 138 20.44 -9.44 10.54
CA LYS A 138 21.02 -10.18 11.68
C LYS A 138 22.47 -9.80 11.98
N THR A 139 23.24 -9.42 10.96
CA THR A 139 24.64 -8.99 11.09
C THR A 139 24.81 -7.52 11.52
N LYS A 140 23.70 -6.79 11.73
CA LYS A 140 23.62 -5.44 12.33
C LYS A 140 24.48 -4.36 11.65
N GLN A 141 24.60 -4.40 10.32
CA GLN A 141 25.27 -3.34 9.56
C GLN A 141 24.29 -2.19 9.27
N PHE A 142 24.09 -1.32 10.26
CA PHE A 142 23.16 -0.19 10.18
C PHE A 142 23.88 1.16 10.22
N LEU A 143 23.41 2.11 9.42
CA LEU A 143 23.78 3.51 9.53
C LEU A 143 22.68 4.26 10.32
N PHE A 144 23.04 4.77 11.50
CA PHE A 144 22.14 5.50 12.40
C PHE A 144 22.37 7.03 12.32
N PRO A 145 21.29 7.84 12.25
CA PRO A 145 21.41 9.28 12.33
C PRO A 145 22.06 9.73 13.64
N ARG A 146 22.95 10.72 13.56
CA ARG A 146 23.76 11.17 14.72
C ARG A 146 22.96 11.88 15.83
N THR A 147 21.67 12.10 15.66
CA THR A 147 20.87 12.98 16.53
C THR A 147 19.75 12.22 17.24
N GLY A 148 20.05 11.64 18.40
CA GLY A 148 19.06 11.15 19.35
C GLY A 148 19.61 11.23 20.79
N PRO A 149 18.81 11.61 21.80
CA PRO A 149 19.31 11.96 23.15
C PRO A 149 19.78 10.76 23.98
N PHE A 150 19.85 9.54 23.42
CA PHE A 150 20.22 8.31 24.12
C PHE A 150 21.43 7.57 23.56
N TYR A 151 22.13 8.11 22.56
CA TYR A 151 23.36 7.47 22.05
C TYR A 151 24.56 7.81 22.94
N SER A 152 24.76 7.01 23.99
CA SER A 152 26.04 6.96 24.71
C SER A 152 27.12 6.44 23.76
N SER A 153 28.14 7.26 23.57
CA SER A 153 29.32 7.06 22.74
C SER A 153 30.21 5.90 23.20
N LYS A 154 29.72 4.66 23.10
CA LYS A 154 30.53 3.44 23.24
C LYS A 154 30.02 2.36 22.26
N ASN A 155 30.78 2.17 21.18
CA ASN A 155 30.71 1.09 20.18
C ASN A 155 29.82 1.29 18.94
N ILE A 156 29.91 2.44 18.28
CA ILE A 156 29.67 2.52 16.84
C ILE A 156 31.00 2.96 16.22
N GLY A 157 31.80 1.98 15.82
CA GLY A 157 32.95 2.26 14.97
C GLY A 157 32.43 2.95 13.71
N LEU A 158 32.97 4.14 13.44
CA LEU A 158 33.00 4.64 12.06
C LEU A 158 33.68 3.55 11.23
N PRO A 159 33.06 3.02 10.17
CA PRO A 159 33.86 2.46 9.10
C PRO A 159 34.49 3.65 8.38
N GLU A 160 35.57 4.19 8.95
CA GLU A 160 36.63 4.74 8.11
C GLU A 160 37.12 3.52 7.29
N ASP A 161 36.91 3.58 5.97
CA ASP A 161 37.26 2.54 4.99
C ASP A 161 36.41 1.25 4.92
N SER A 162 35.07 1.32 4.94
CA SER A 162 34.29 0.20 4.37
C SER A 162 34.24 0.34 2.85
N GLU A 163 35.10 -0.40 2.14
CA GLU A 163 34.86 -0.76 0.74
C GLU A 163 33.37 -1.14 0.58
N GLU A 164 32.69 -0.59 -0.42
CA GLU A 164 31.31 -0.99 -0.73
C GLU A 164 31.27 -2.51 -0.85
N LYS A 165 30.70 -3.20 0.14
CA LYS A 165 30.75 -4.66 0.20
C LYS A 165 29.93 -5.24 -0.94
N GLN A 166 30.61 -5.59 -2.02
CA GLN A 166 30.00 -6.12 -3.22
C GLN A 166 29.44 -7.51 -2.92
N THR A 167 28.16 -7.68 -3.18
CA THR A 167 27.42 -8.92 -3.00
C THR A 167 27.07 -9.46 -4.38
N PHE A 168 27.49 -10.68 -4.67
CA PHE A 168 27.14 -11.35 -5.92
C PHE A 168 25.81 -12.10 -5.77
N VAL A 169 24.86 -11.81 -6.64
CA VAL A 169 23.55 -12.47 -6.72
C VAL A 169 23.54 -13.37 -7.94
N THR A 170 23.48 -14.68 -7.70
CA THR A 170 23.42 -15.69 -8.77
C THR A 170 22.09 -15.60 -9.52
N LEU A 171 22.15 -15.70 -10.85
CA LEU A 171 20.97 -15.70 -11.71
C LEU A 171 20.56 -17.13 -12.05
N TYR A 172 19.31 -17.48 -11.74
CA TYR A 172 18.70 -18.76 -12.05
C TYR A 172 17.79 -18.65 -13.27
N SER A 173 18.05 -19.44 -14.31
CA SER A 173 17.22 -19.47 -15.51
C SER A 173 15.93 -20.25 -15.25
N LEU A 174 14.83 -19.82 -15.87
CA LEU A 174 13.58 -20.57 -15.85
C LEU A 174 13.68 -21.65 -16.92
N GLN A 175 13.83 -22.90 -16.48
CA GLN A 175 13.66 -24.06 -17.37
C GLN A 175 12.16 -24.28 -17.59
N ASP A 176 11.56 -25.24 -16.88
CA ASP A 176 10.12 -25.54 -16.96
C ASP A 176 9.31 -25.01 -15.76
N GLU A 177 9.99 -24.46 -14.75
CA GLU A 177 9.37 -23.93 -13.52
C GLU A 177 8.88 -22.49 -13.73
N SER A 178 7.76 -22.13 -13.08
CA SER A 178 7.27 -20.75 -13.05
C SER A 178 8.07 -19.87 -12.08
N VAL A 179 8.00 -18.54 -12.26
CA VAL A 179 8.61 -17.54 -11.36
C VAL A 179 8.29 -17.81 -9.89
N ASP A 180 7.02 -17.98 -9.57
CA ASP A 180 6.55 -18.19 -8.18
C ASP A 180 7.08 -19.51 -7.59
N GLN A 181 7.14 -20.58 -8.39
CA GLN A 181 7.69 -21.87 -7.96
C GLN A 181 9.19 -21.80 -7.71
N LEU A 182 9.93 -21.17 -8.61
CA LEU A 182 11.38 -21.01 -8.48
C LEU A 182 11.72 -20.14 -7.26
N VAL A 183 10.97 -19.05 -7.05
CA VAL A 183 11.14 -18.20 -5.86
C VAL A 183 10.90 -18.98 -4.58
N LYS A 184 9.80 -19.72 -4.47
CA LYS A 184 9.50 -20.56 -3.30
C LYS A 184 10.57 -21.60 -3.03
N LYS A 185 11.02 -22.29 -4.08
CA LYS A 185 12.10 -23.29 -4.00
C LYS A 185 13.38 -22.66 -3.45
N LEU A 186 13.79 -21.51 -4.00
CA LEU A 186 14.99 -20.78 -3.58
C LEU A 186 14.87 -20.19 -2.18
N THR A 187 13.67 -19.93 -1.66
CA THR A 187 13.48 -19.39 -0.30
C THR A 187 13.36 -20.49 0.76
N GLU A 188 12.86 -21.68 0.40
CA GLU A 188 12.70 -22.83 1.32
C GLU A 188 13.98 -23.65 1.47
N SER A 189 14.70 -23.85 0.37
CA SER A 189 16.03 -24.46 0.44
C SER A 189 17.02 -23.36 0.80
N ASN A 190 17.61 -23.44 1.99
CA ASN A 190 18.81 -22.68 2.35
C ASN A 190 19.94 -23.11 1.40
N TYR A 191 19.90 -22.67 0.14
CA TYR A 191 20.85 -23.03 -0.90
C TYR A 191 22.22 -22.47 -0.49
N THR A 192 22.96 -23.28 0.26
CA THR A 192 24.39 -23.12 0.45
C THR A 192 25.02 -23.26 -0.92
N GLU A 193 25.79 -22.24 -1.31
CA GLU A 193 26.70 -22.00 -2.45
C GLU A 193 27.44 -23.21 -3.08
N SER A 194 26.79 -24.36 -3.22
CA SER A 194 27.38 -25.68 -3.50
C SER A 194 26.83 -26.31 -4.76
N ASP A 195 26.46 -25.49 -5.76
CA ASP A 195 26.30 -25.96 -7.13
C ASP A 195 27.34 -25.24 -8.01
N GLY A 196 28.49 -25.91 -8.17
CA GLY A 196 29.73 -25.33 -8.70
C GLY A 196 29.69 -24.86 -10.15
N ASP A 197 28.64 -25.21 -10.91
CA ASP A 197 28.51 -24.89 -12.34
C ASP A 197 27.68 -23.63 -12.65
N LEU A 198 26.96 -23.07 -11.67
CA LEU A 198 26.08 -21.89 -11.87
C LEU A 198 26.76 -20.53 -11.62
N ARG A 199 28.03 -20.49 -11.21
CA ARG A 199 28.79 -19.25 -10.91
C ARG A 199 29.13 -18.36 -12.12
N SER A 200 28.62 -18.67 -13.32
CA SER A 200 28.99 -17.91 -14.53
C SER A 200 28.11 -16.68 -14.80
N GLN A 201 26.91 -16.59 -14.23
CA GLN A 201 25.96 -15.50 -14.51
C GLN A 201 25.30 -14.94 -13.24
N GLY A 202 25.27 -13.62 -13.10
CA GLY A 202 24.74 -12.96 -11.91
C GLY A 202 24.91 -11.45 -11.90
N LEU A 203 24.51 -10.82 -10.80
CA LEU A 203 24.55 -9.38 -10.60
C LEU A 203 25.47 -9.04 -9.42
N TYR A 204 26.25 -7.96 -9.53
CA TYR A 204 26.95 -7.38 -8.39
C TYR A 204 26.15 -6.22 -7.83
N LEU A 205 25.81 -6.30 -6.54
CA LEU A 205 25.01 -5.32 -5.82
C LEU A 205 25.71 -4.87 -4.54
N SER A 206 25.46 -3.64 -4.10
CA SER A 206 25.80 -3.14 -2.77
C SER A 206 24.52 -2.74 -2.05
N VAL A 207 24.35 -3.17 -0.78
CA VAL A 207 23.13 -2.93 0.01
C VAL A 207 23.50 -2.25 1.31
N GLN A 208 22.81 -1.16 1.65
CA GLN A 208 22.99 -0.41 2.89
C GLN A 208 21.63 -0.12 3.54
N PHE A 209 21.54 -0.34 4.86
CA PHE A 209 20.34 -0.06 5.65
C PHE A 209 20.47 1.28 6.38
N LEU A 210 19.51 2.18 6.14
CA LEU A 210 19.49 3.53 6.67
C LEU A 210 18.28 3.69 7.62
N CYS A 211 18.55 4.02 8.89
CA CYS A 211 17.50 4.29 9.87
C CYS A 211 17.07 5.75 9.81
N GLY A 212 15.77 6.04 9.88
CA GLY A 212 15.19 7.39 9.89
C GLY A 212 14.21 7.64 8.75
N ASN A 213 13.44 8.74 8.84
CA ASN A 213 12.61 9.16 7.71
C ASN A 213 13.48 9.67 6.55
N PHE A 214 12.89 9.80 5.35
CA PHE A 214 13.63 10.19 4.16
C PHE A 214 14.38 11.52 4.34
N ASP A 215 13.74 12.53 4.94
CA ASP A 215 14.34 13.86 5.11
C ASP A 215 15.50 13.86 6.12
N GLU A 216 15.37 13.13 7.23
CA GLU A 216 16.43 12.93 8.23
C GLU A 216 17.65 12.23 7.62
N VAL A 217 17.43 11.15 6.88
CA VAL A 217 18.50 10.38 6.25
C VAL A 217 19.18 11.20 5.17
N LYS A 218 18.41 11.92 4.36
CA LYS A 218 18.92 12.83 3.34
C LYS A 218 19.77 13.96 3.93
N ASN A 219 19.33 14.56 5.03
CA ASN A 219 20.06 15.62 5.70
C ASN A 219 21.33 15.10 6.40
N THR A 220 21.27 13.89 6.97
CA THR A 220 22.41 13.31 7.69
C THR A 220 23.49 12.78 6.75
N TYR A 221 23.09 12.15 5.64
CA TYR A 221 23.99 11.48 4.71
C TYR A 221 23.95 12.10 3.31
N ALA A 222 23.98 13.43 3.22
CA ALA A 222 23.81 14.17 1.96
C ALA A 222 24.70 13.70 0.78
N HIS A 223 25.89 13.15 1.08
CA HIS A 223 26.79 12.56 0.09
C HIS A 223 26.21 11.33 -0.63
N LEU A 224 25.35 10.54 0.02
CA LEU A 224 24.65 9.41 -0.58
C LEU A 224 23.54 9.86 -1.55
N PHE A 225 23.03 11.07 -1.37
CA PHE A 225 21.90 11.64 -2.14
C PHE A 225 22.36 12.62 -3.22
N THR A 226 23.67 12.69 -3.48
CA THR A 226 24.25 13.54 -4.52
C THR A 226 25.03 12.65 -5.49
N PRO A 227 24.52 12.34 -6.69
CA PRO A 227 23.17 12.59 -7.21
C PRO A 227 22.05 11.80 -6.49
N MET A 228 20.80 12.26 -6.59
CA MET A 228 19.64 11.65 -5.91
C MET A 228 19.39 10.20 -6.41
N PRO A 229 19.27 9.19 -5.53
CA PRO A 229 18.86 7.84 -5.94
C PRO A 229 17.40 7.79 -6.39
N ALA A 230 17.05 6.79 -7.20
CA ALA A 230 15.65 6.54 -7.57
C ALA A 230 14.85 6.09 -6.35
N LEU A 231 13.76 6.80 -6.04
CA LEU A 231 12.92 6.53 -4.86
C LEU A 231 11.87 5.48 -5.17
N ILE A 232 11.89 4.38 -4.43
CA ILE A 232 10.97 3.25 -4.56
C ILE A 232 10.15 3.14 -3.28
N ARG A 233 8.88 3.52 -3.36
CA ARG A 233 7.98 3.47 -2.21
C ARG A 233 7.54 2.03 -1.94
N LYS A 234 7.16 1.77 -0.70
CA LYS A 234 6.44 0.56 -0.28
C LYS A 234 5.08 0.48 -1.01
N MET A 235 4.63 -0.71 -1.42
CA MET A 235 3.29 -1.03 -1.94
C MET A 235 2.25 -1.07 -0.81
N GLY A 236 2.20 0.02 -0.05
CA GLY A 236 1.43 0.16 1.17
C GLY A 236 1.90 1.41 1.89
N PHE A 237 1.27 1.71 3.02
CA PHE A 237 1.59 2.92 3.76
C PHE A 237 2.86 2.77 4.61
N PRO A 238 3.61 3.87 4.80
CA PRO A 238 4.56 3.98 5.89
C PRO A 238 3.84 3.82 7.24
N GLU A 239 4.61 3.65 8.32
CA GLU A 239 4.04 3.52 9.67
C GLU A 239 3.20 4.74 10.10
N VAL A 240 3.46 5.91 9.53
CA VAL A 240 2.76 7.17 9.82
C VAL A 240 2.41 7.86 8.54
N ILE A 241 1.15 8.25 8.39
CA ILE A 241 0.62 8.98 7.23
C ILE A 241 0.29 10.39 7.67
N PHE A 242 0.93 11.37 7.02
CA PHE A 242 0.64 12.78 7.22
C PHE A 242 -0.40 13.27 6.22
N ARG A 243 -1.09 14.38 6.53
CA ARG A 243 -2.16 14.93 5.67
C ARG A 243 -1.70 15.25 4.26
N ASP A 244 -0.48 15.76 4.14
CA ASP A 244 0.07 16.22 2.87
C ASP A 244 0.51 15.06 1.94
N ASP A 245 0.60 13.83 2.44
CA ASP A 245 0.88 12.63 1.64
C ASP A 245 -0.41 12.11 1.00
N VAL A 246 -0.85 12.78 -0.06
CA VAL A 246 -1.98 12.33 -0.89
C VAL A 246 -1.49 11.21 -1.80
N ARG A 247 -1.87 9.97 -1.47
CA ARG A 247 -1.49 8.78 -2.22
C ARG A 247 -2.72 8.00 -2.66
N ASN A 248 -2.79 7.67 -3.94
CA ASN A 248 -3.90 6.95 -4.57
C ASN A 248 -3.35 5.99 -5.64
N ASP A 249 -2.50 5.07 -5.20
CA ASP A 249 -1.88 4.10 -6.08
C ASP A 249 -2.68 2.79 -6.08
N LEU A 250 -2.89 2.23 -7.27
CA LEU A 250 -3.46 0.89 -7.45
C LEU A 250 -2.38 -0.03 -8.01
N TYR A 251 -2.10 -1.12 -7.31
CA TYR A 251 -1.22 -2.17 -7.79
C TYR A 251 -2.03 -3.37 -8.23
N VAL A 252 -1.75 -3.89 -9.41
CA VAL A 252 -2.35 -5.12 -9.92
C VAL A 252 -1.24 -6.08 -10.32
N THR A 253 -1.18 -7.22 -9.64
CA THR A 253 -0.28 -8.31 -9.96
C THR A 253 -0.98 -9.35 -10.83
N LEU A 254 -0.42 -9.62 -12.00
CA LEU A 254 -0.81 -10.73 -12.87
C LEU A 254 -0.27 -12.03 -12.26
N VAL A 255 -1.14 -12.83 -11.64
CA VAL A 255 -0.70 -14.07 -10.97
C VAL A 255 -0.54 -15.19 -11.99
N GLY A 256 -1.58 -15.45 -12.78
CA GLY A 256 -1.54 -16.48 -13.81
C GLY A 256 -2.92 -16.79 -14.40
N GLY A 257 -2.97 -17.73 -15.32
CA GLY A 257 -4.24 -18.22 -15.89
C GLY A 257 -4.11 -19.61 -16.49
N ASP A 258 -5.24 -20.20 -16.89
CA ASP A 258 -5.32 -21.46 -17.62
C ASP A 258 -6.16 -21.24 -18.89
N PHE A 259 -5.54 -21.45 -20.04
CA PHE A 259 -6.14 -21.24 -21.36
C PHE A 259 -6.07 -22.50 -22.24
N SER A 260 -5.87 -23.67 -21.62
CA SER A 260 -5.76 -24.98 -22.27
C SER A 260 -6.92 -25.30 -23.20
N HIS A 261 -8.12 -24.76 -22.92
CA HIS A 261 -9.34 -25.07 -23.65
C HIS A 261 -9.70 -24.09 -24.78
N CYS A 262 -8.88 -23.07 -25.04
CA CYS A 262 -9.10 -22.09 -26.12
C CYS A 262 -8.54 -22.58 -27.48
N GLY A 263 -8.89 -23.80 -27.92
CA GLY A 263 -8.76 -24.26 -29.33
C GLY A 263 -7.37 -24.44 -29.96
N ARG A 264 -6.27 -24.25 -29.22
CA ARG A 264 -4.88 -24.53 -29.66
C ARG A 264 -4.07 -25.06 -28.47
N SER A 265 -3.26 -26.11 -28.69
CA SER A 265 -2.46 -26.81 -27.67
C SER A 265 -1.15 -26.09 -27.31
N ASP A 266 -0.56 -25.35 -28.24
CA ASP A 266 0.69 -24.60 -28.04
C ASP A 266 0.40 -23.10 -28.10
N LYS A 267 0.39 -22.42 -26.95
CA LYS A 267 0.12 -20.98 -26.90
C LYS A 267 1.22 -20.21 -26.23
N ASN A 268 1.64 -19.14 -26.88
CA ASN A 268 2.47 -18.10 -26.28
C ASN A 268 1.53 -16.93 -25.96
N ILE A 269 1.17 -16.78 -24.69
CA ILE A 269 0.09 -15.85 -24.28
C ILE A 269 0.70 -14.54 -23.79
N GLU A 270 0.30 -13.45 -24.43
CA GLU A 270 0.59 -12.07 -24.01
C GLU A 270 -0.68 -11.43 -23.48
N VAL A 271 -0.58 -10.75 -22.34
CA VAL A 271 -1.66 -9.96 -21.75
C VAL A 271 -1.36 -8.49 -21.95
N ARG A 272 -2.27 -7.80 -22.63
CA ARG A 272 -2.30 -6.33 -22.64
C ARG A 272 -3.18 -5.86 -21.48
N VAL A 273 -2.62 -5.01 -20.63
CA VAL A 273 -3.31 -4.40 -19.49
C VAL A 273 -3.42 -2.90 -19.71
N CYS A 274 -4.62 -2.34 -19.63
CA CYS A 274 -4.84 -0.89 -19.69
C CYS A 274 -6.01 -0.47 -18.81
N LEU A 275 -6.10 0.84 -18.52
CA LEU A 275 -7.31 1.43 -17.95
C LEU A 275 -8.20 1.94 -19.07
N ILE A 276 -9.49 1.66 -18.98
CA ILE A 276 -10.49 2.15 -19.93
C ILE A 276 -11.40 3.14 -19.21
N SER A 277 -11.65 4.29 -19.83
CA SER A 277 -12.69 5.22 -19.37
C SER A 277 -14.07 4.75 -19.83
N GLU A 278 -14.98 4.62 -18.88
CA GLU A 278 -16.37 4.24 -19.18
C GLU A 278 -17.12 5.32 -19.96
N ASN A 279 -16.77 6.59 -19.74
CA ASN A 279 -17.41 7.73 -20.40
C ASN A 279 -16.88 7.93 -21.83
N ALA A 280 -15.57 7.84 -22.01
CA ALA A 280 -14.93 8.09 -23.30
C ALA A 280 -14.82 6.84 -24.18
N ASN A 281 -14.96 5.63 -23.61
CA ASN A 281 -14.75 4.36 -24.29
C ASN A 281 -13.36 4.24 -24.94
N LEU A 282 -12.35 4.79 -24.27
CA LEU A 282 -10.97 4.82 -24.74
C LEU A 282 -10.00 4.50 -23.60
N ASP A 283 -8.78 4.11 -23.99
CA ASP A 283 -7.66 3.96 -23.06
C ASP A 283 -7.40 5.28 -22.33
N VAL A 284 -7.18 5.21 -21.02
CA VAL A 284 -6.76 6.36 -20.22
C VAL A 284 -5.25 6.56 -20.46
N PRO A 285 -4.84 7.67 -21.11
CA PRO A 285 -3.45 7.88 -21.45
C PRO A 285 -2.61 8.12 -20.19
N HIS A 286 -1.34 7.71 -20.23
CA HIS A 286 -0.37 7.87 -19.14
C HIS A 286 -0.87 7.35 -17.79
N SER A 287 -1.60 6.24 -17.78
CA SER A 287 -2.21 5.67 -16.59
C SER A 287 -1.30 4.70 -15.83
N ILE A 288 -0.30 4.12 -16.49
CA ILE A 288 0.60 3.12 -15.90
C ILE A 288 1.95 3.76 -15.61
N SER A 289 2.40 3.69 -14.37
CA SER A 289 3.70 4.22 -13.96
C SER A 289 4.76 3.13 -13.96
N VAL A 290 5.80 3.31 -14.79
CA VAL A 290 6.98 2.44 -14.80
C VAL A 290 8.12 3.18 -14.12
N VAL A 291 8.58 2.64 -12.99
CA VAL A 291 9.65 3.22 -12.20
C VAL A 291 10.98 2.62 -12.68
N GLY A 292 11.91 3.48 -13.07
CA GLY A 292 13.25 3.13 -13.57
C GLY A 292 14.17 4.34 -13.44
N SER A 293 15.30 4.35 -14.16
CA SER A 293 16.23 5.50 -14.22
C SER A 293 15.52 6.84 -14.40
N LYS A 294 14.46 6.83 -15.21
CA LYS A 294 13.46 7.88 -15.29
C LYS A 294 12.10 7.25 -15.06
N THR A 295 11.26 7.90 -14.26
CA THR A 295 9.86 7.49 -14.17
C THR A 295 9.13 7.99 -15.41
N PHE A 296 8.52 7.08 -16.15
CA PHE A 296 7.69 7.42 -17.30
C PHE A 296 6.32 6.76 -17.17
N LYS A 297 5.35 7.30 -17.91
CA LYS A 297 3.97 6.83 -17.89
C LYS A 297 3.57 6.28 -19.25
N GLU A 298 3.08 5.05 -19.26
CA GLU A 298 2.57 4.36 -20.44
C GLU A 298 1.04 4.27 -20.41
N ASP A 299 0.45 4.05 -21.59
CA ASP A 299 -1.00 3.90 -21.75
C ASP A 299 -1.44 2.45 -21.48
N TYR A 300 -0.56 1.48 -21.71
CA TYR A 300 -0.81 0.06 -21.52
C TYR A 300 0.47 -0.69 -21.17
N TYR A 301 0.31 -1.84 -20.51
CA TYR A 301 1.38 -2.75 -20.15
C TYR A 301 1.25 -4.05 -20.94
N LEU A 302 2.37 -4.63 -21.38
CA LEU A 302 2.43 -5.94 -22.01
C LEU A 302 3.16 -6.93 -21.10
N SER A 303 2.53 -8.05 -20.78
CA SER A 303 3.14 -9.11 -19.96
C SER A 303 4.31 -9.79 -20.69
N THR A 304 5.11 -10.51 -19.93
CA THR A 304 6.02 -11.51 -20.49
C THR A 304 5.24 -12.66 -21.14
N VAL A 305 5.90 -13.32 -22.07
CA VAL A 305 5.36 -14.45 -22.83
C VAL A 305 6.23 -15.67 -22.55
N TYR A 306 5.58 -16.74 -22.09
CA TYR A 306 6.18 -18.04 -21.89
C TYR A 306 5.95 -18.91 -23.13
N TYR A 307 7.02 -19.52 -23.63
CA TYR A 307 6.96 -20.31 -24.85
C TYR A 307 6.23 -21.63 -24.60
N HIS A 308 5.22 -21.93 -25.43
CA HIS A 308 4.41 -23.16 -25.38
C HIS A 308 3.75 -23.43 -24.02
N GLN A 309 3.47 -22.38 -23.24
CA GLN A 309 2.78 -22.49 -21.96
C GLN A 309 1.35 -21.93 -22.05
N ASP A 310 0.37 -22.84 -22.01
CA ASP A 310 -1.05 -22.53 -21.94
C ASP A 310 -1.53 -22.17 -20.53
N LYS A 311 -0.68 -22.38 -19.52
CA LYS A 311 -0.91 -22.03 -18.10
C LYS A 311 0.14 -21.05 -17.55
N PRO A 312 0.29 -19.86 -18.16
CA PRO A 312 1.32 -18.91 -17.79
C PRO A 312 1.14 -18.41 -16.35
N ARG A 313 2.27 -18.23 -15.66
CA ARG A 313 2.37 -17.66 -14.31
C ARG A 313 3.29 -16.44 -14.37
N TRP A 314 2.71 -15.27 -14.64
CA TRP A 314 3.48 -14.06 -14.90
C TRP A 314 4.20 -13.53 -13.67
N PHE A 315 3.49 -13.42 -12.54
CA PHE A 315 4.00 -12.82 -11.31
C PHE A 315 4.55 -11.40 -11.55
N GLU A 316 3.82 -10.60 -12.34
CA GLU A 316 4.20 -9.24 -12.72
C GLU A 316 3.24 -8.22 -12.11
N THR A 317 3.78 -7.23 -11.40
CA THR A 317 2.98 -6.15 -10.78
C THR A 317 3.02 -4.88 -11.63
N VAL A 318 1.85 -4.33 -11.90
CA VAL A 318 1.63 -3.08 -12.64
C VAL A 318 1.10 -2.03 -11.67
N LYS A 319 1.70 -0.83 -11.67
CA LYS A 319 1.25 0.33 -10.89
C LYS A 319 0.42 1.25 -11.76
N PHE A 320 -0.82 1.50 -11.35
CA PHE A 320 -1.70 2.49 -11.96
C PHE A 320 -1.70 3.79 -11.14
N SER A 321 -1.56 4.90 -11.84
CA SER A 321 -1.67 6.25 -11.29
C SER A 321 -2.98 6.87 -11.75
N ILE A 322 -3.94 6.92 -10.84
CA ILE A 322 -5.33 7.23 -11.14
C ILE A 322 -5.76 8.47 -10.33
N PRO A 323 -6.25 9.54 -10.98
CA PRO A 323 -6.90 10.64 -10.29
C PRO A 323 -8.16 10.15 -9.55
N VAL A 324 -8.34 10.57 -8.30
CA VAL A 324 -9.42 10.10 -7.42
C VAL A 324 -10.81 10.32 -8.03
N GLU A 325 -10.96 11.41 -8.78
CA GLU A 325 -12.22 11.82 -9.40
C GLU A 325 -12.64 10.86 -10.52
N GLN A 326 -11.68 10.19 -11.16
CA GLN A 326 -11.93 9.28 -12.28
C GLN A 326 -12.22 7.84 -11.82
N TYR A 327 -11.91 7.50 -10.56
CA TYR A 327 -11.97 6.14 -10.02
C TYR A 327 -13.35 5.48 -10.16
N SER A 328 -14.43 6.28 -10.22
CA SER A 328 -15.80 5.78 -10.36
C SER A 328 -16.20 5.36 -11.78
N ASN A 329 -15.51 5.86 -12.82
CA ASN A 329 -15.90 5.69 -14.23
C ASN A 329 -14.78 5.02 -15.05
N ILE A 330 -13.99 4.16 -14.41
CA ILE A 330 -12.89 3.45 -15.06
C ILE A 330 -12.84 1.99 -14.59
N HIS A 331 -12.32 1.14 -15.46
CA HIS A 331 -12.05 -0.27 -15.15
C HIS A 331 -10.72 -0.70 -15.76
N VAL A 332 -10.12 -1.75 -15.20
CA VAL A 332 -8.93 -2.37 -15.80
C VAL A 332 -9.37 -3.40 -16.81
N GLN A 333 -8.84 -3.32 -18.03
CA GLN A 333 -9.05 -4.30 -19.09
C GLN A 333 -7.81 -5.18 -19.24
N PHE A 334 -8.04 -6.48 -19.37
CA PHE A 334 -7.02 -7.49 -19.68
C PHE A 334 -7.38 -8.15 -21.00
N MET A 335 -6.56 -7.95 -22.03
CA MET A 335 -6.79 -8.50 -23.36
C MET A 335 -5.72 -9.55 -23.68
N PHE A 336 -6.17 -10.75 -24.04
CA PHE A 336 -5.29 -11.89 -24.28
C PHE A 336 -5.04 -12.08 -25.77
N LYS A 337 -3.77 -12.06 -26.17
CA LYS A 337 -3.32 -12.28 -27.55
C LYS A 337 -2.33 -13.43 -27.61
N HIS A 338 -2.44 -14.24 -28.66
CA HIS A 338 -1.44 -15.24 -28.99
C HIS A 338 -0.27 -14.62 -29.74
N ARG A 339 0.97 -14.93 -29.35
CA ARG A 339 2.19 -14.53 -30.04
C ARG A 339 2.79 -15.69 -30.84
N SER A 340 3.27 -15.41 -32.04
CA SER A 340 3.83 -16.41 -32.96
C SER A 340 5.29 -16.12 -33.28
N SER A 341 6.12 -17.16 -33.37
CA SER A 341 7.50 -17.06 -33.85
C SER A 341 7.59 -16.63 -35.33
N ASN A 342 6.48 -16.72 -36.08
CA ASN A 342 6.40 -16.27 -37.48
C ASN A 342 5.73 -14.89 -37.58
N GLU A 343 6.44 -13.92 -38.18
CA GLU A 343 6.00 -12.51 -38.24
C GLU A 343 4.65 -12.32 -38.91
N SER A 344 4.43 -12.99 -40.03
CA SER A 344 3.21 -12.85 -40.83
C SER A 344 1.99 -13.40 -40.09
N LYS A 345 2.18 -14.50 -39.34
CA LYS A 345 1.16 -15.07 -38.47
C LYS A 345 0.92 -14.18 -37.27
N ASP A 346 1.96 -13.70 -36.61
CA ASP A 346 1.87 -12.85 -35.41
C ASP A 346 1.12 -11.53 -35.65
N LYS A 347 1.37 -10.90 -36.82
CA LYS A 347 0.65 -9.70 -37.26
C LYS A 347 -0.82 -9.96 -37.57
N ALA A 348 -1.16 -11.17 -38.01
CA ALA A 348 -2.54 -11.56 -38.31
C ALA A 348 -3.30 -12.07 -37.06
N GLU A 349 -2.60 -12.42 -35.97
CA GLU A 349 -3.25 -12.84 -34.72
C GLU A 349 -4.01 -11.69 -34.09
N LYS A 350 -5.30 -11.94 -33.86
CA LYS A 350 -6.20 -11.05 -33.13
C LYS A 350 -6.30 -11.51 -31.66
N PRO A 351 -6.68 -10.60 -30.74
CA PRO A 351 -7.05 -10.99 -29.39
C PRO A 351 -8.14 -12.06 -29.40
N PHE A 352 -8.01 -13.07 -28.54
CA PHE A 352 -8.94 -14.20 -28.50
C PHE A 352 -9.84 -14.19 -27.25
N ALA A 353 -9.42 -13.50 -26.19
CA ALA A 353 -10.20 -13.37 -24.98
C ALA A 353 -9.98 -12.02 -24.29
N ILE A 354 -10.92 -11.66 -23.43
CA ILE A 354 -10.90 -10.47 -22.57
C ILE A 354 -11.31 -10.85 -21.14
N SER A 355 -10.76 -10.14 -20.18
CA SER A 355 -11.19 -10.09 -18.79
C SER A 355 -11.15 -8.64 -18.34
N PHE A 356 -11.92 -8.28 -17.31
CA PHE A 356 -11.94 -6.91 -16.81
C PHE A 356 -12.31 -6.87 -15.33
N ILE A 357 -11.90 -5.82 -14.62
CA ILE A 357 -12.32 -5.58 -13.23
C ILE A 357 -12.67 -4.11 -13.00
N ARG A 358 -13.81 -3.86 -12.36
CA ARG A 358 -14.26 -2.51 -12.00
C ARG A 358 -13.51 -2.05 -10.74
N LEU A 359 -13.13 -0.78 -10.71
CA LEU A 359 -12.41 -0.24 -9.56
C LEU A 359 -13.36 0.17 -8.43
N ARG A 360 -14.59 0.54 -8.74
CA ARG A 360 -15.64 0.86 -7.76
C ARG A 360 -16.65 -0.28 -7.67
N GLN A 361 -16.99 -0.69 -6.45
CA GLN A 361 -17.99 -1.72 -6.18
C GLN A 361 -19.42 -1.13 -6.16
N SER A 362 -20.44 -2.00 -6.19
CA SER A 362 -21.85 -1.61 -6.07
C SER A 362 -22.14 -0.77 -4.83
N GLU A 363 -21.49 -1.10 -3.71
CA GLU A 363 -21.66 -0.41 -2.42
C GLU A 363 -20.97 0.97 -2.37
N GLY A 364 -20.21 1.32 -3.42
CA GLY A 364 -19.48 2.57 -3.55
C GLY A 364 -18.06 2.57 -2.98
N THR A 365 -17.63 1.49 -2.32
CA THR A 365 -16.23 1.31 -1.90
C THR A 365 -15.34 0.97 -3.09
N VAL A 366 -14.03 1.12 -2.90
CA VAL A 366 -13.06 0.70 -3.92
C VAL A 366 -12.85 -0.80 -3.95
N LEU A 367 -12.18 -1.27 -5.01
CA LEU A 367 -11.75 -2.65 -5.18
C LEU A 367 -11.05 -3.15 -3.91
N ARG A 368 -11.49 -4.31 -3.40
CA ARG A 368 -10.91 -4.91 -2.20
C ARG A 368 -9.52 -5.47 -2.50
N ASP A 369 -8.64 -5.37 -1.51
CA ASP A 369 -7.31 -5.98 -1.58
C ASP A 369 -7.41 -7.49 -1.55
N GLY A 370 -6.50 -8.14 -2.27
CA GLY A 370 -6.39 -9.59 -2.30
C GLY A 370 -6.49 -10.17 -3.70
N GLN A 371 -6.75 -11.47 -3.74
CA GLN A 371 -6.81 -12.23 -4.98
C GLN A 371 -8.21 -12.20 -5.58
N HIS A 372 -8.29 -11.99 -6.89
CA HIS A 372 -9.53 -11.97 -7.66
C HIS A 372 -9.49 -13.04 -8.74
N ASP A 373 -10.48 -13.94 -8.70
CA ASP A 373 -10.69 -14.95 -9.72
C ASP A 373 -11.57 -14.36 -10.82
N MET A 374 -10.92 -14.02 -11.93
CA MET A 374 -11.52 -13.32 -13.04
C MET A 374 -12.22 -14.27 -14.01
N LEU A 375 -13.31 -13.78 -14.60
CA LEU A 375 -13.99 -14.47 -15.68
C LEU A 375 -13.35 -14.12 -17.03
N VAL A 376 -13.15 -15.15 -17.86
CA VAL A 376 -12.55 -15.01 -19.18
C VAL A 376 -13.65 -15.09 -20.24
N TYR A 377 -13.82 -14.02 -21.00
CA TYR A 377 -14.77 -13.93 -22.10
C TYR A 377 -14.06 -14.11 -23.43
N ARG A 378 -14.49 -15.08 -24.23
CA ARG A 378 -13.96 -15.33 -25.57
C ARG A 378 -14.55 -14.34 -26.55
N LEU A 379 -13.69 -13.84 -27.45
CA LEU A 379 -14.09 -12.94 -28.52
C LEU A 379 -14.57 -13.75 -29.72
N GLU A 380 -15.70 -13.34 -30.28
CA GLU A 380 -16.17 -13.85 -31.56
C GLU A 380 -15.27 -13.39 -32.72
N ARG A 381 -15.24 -14.16 -33.83
CA ARG A 381 -14.29 -13.92 -34.95
C ARG A 381 -14.41 -12.55 -35.61
N LYS A 382 -15.57 -11.89 -35.47
CA LYS A 382 -15.89 -10.56 -36.00
C LYS A 382 -16.28 -9.60 -34.87
N TYR A 383 -15.43 -9.51 -33.85
CA TYR A 383 -15.56 -8.51 -32.79
C TYR A 383 -15.10 -7.12 -33.26
N ASP A 384 -15.84 -6.08 -32.86
CA ASP A 384 -15.50 -4.66 -33.04
C ASP A 384 -14.64 -4.20 -31.87
N GLU A 385 -13.44 -3.67 -32.12
CA GLU A 385 -12.51 -3.21 -31.08
C GLU A 385 -13.09 -2.12 -30.17
N LEU A 386 -14.14 -1.42 -30.64
CA LEU A 386 -14.87 -0.39 -29.90
C LEU A 386 -16.12 -0.92 -29.17
N ASP A 387 -16.38 -2.23 -29.18
CA ASP A 387 -17.49 -2.83 -28.44
C ASP A 387 -17.13 -3.06 -26.97
N PHE A 388 -17.72 -2.26 -26.09
CA PHE A 388 -17.55 -2.34 -24.64
C PHE A 388 -18.74 -3.00 -23.91
N SER A 389 -19.60 -3.71 -24.63
CA SER A 389 -20.80 -4.36 -24.07
C SER A 389 -20.50 -5.43 -23.01
N TYR A 390 -19.26 -5.95 -22.97
CA TYR A 390 -18.77 -6.84 -21.91
C TYR A 390 -18.90 -6.24 -20.51
N ARG A 391 -18.93 -4.90 -20.36
CA ARG A 391 -19.09 -4.23 -19.06
C ARG A 391 -20.41 -4.54 -18.37
N THR A 392 -21.42 -5.02 -19.09
CA THR A 392 -22.70 -5.47 -18.51
C THR A 392 -22.62 -6.84 -17.84
N LEU A 393 -21.53 -7.57 -18.08
CA LEU A 393 -21.31 -8.93 -17.60
C LEU A 393 -20.64 -8.91 -16.20
N PRO A 394 -20.68 -10.03 -15.46
CA PRO A 394 -19.91 -10.16 -14.21
C PRO A 394 -18.39 -10.11 -14.48
N ALA A 395 -17.62 -9.46 -13.63
CA ALA A 395 -16.16 -9.36 -13.80
C ALA A 395 -15.44 -10.56 -13.15
N THR A 396 -15.85 -10.90 -11.93
CA THR A 396 -15.26 -11.96 -11.12
C THR A 396 -16.22 -13.13 -10.91
N LYS A 397 -15.67 -14.27 -10.48
CA LYS A 397 -16.48 -15.43 -10.07
C LYS A 397 -17.45 -15.07 -8.94
N SER A 398 -17.02 -14.26 -7.97
CA SER A 398 -17.89 -13.75 -6.90
C SER A 398 -19.06 -12.93 -7.45
N ASP A 399 -18.82 -12.08 -8.47
CA ASP A 399 -19.90 -11.28 -9.08
C ASP A 399 -20.93 -12.17 -9.78
N LEU A 400 -20.47 -13.26 -10.42
CA LEU A 400 -21.34 -14.23 -11.08
C LEU A 400 -22.20 -15.00 -10.07
N ASP A 401 -21.63 -15.34 -8.91
CA ASP A 401 -22.36 -16.02 -7.85
C ASP A 401 -23.43 -15.09 -7.24
N MET A 402 -23.13 -13.79 -7.10
CA MET A 402 -24.08 -12.77 -6.62
C MET A 402 -25.16 -12.38 -7.63
N SER A 403 -24.87 -12.44 -8.94
CA SER A 403 -25.83 -12.05 -9.98
C SER A 403 -26.98 -13.06 -10.20
N GLY A 404 -26.95 -14.20 -9.51
CA GLY A 404 -27.93 -15.28 -9.69
C GLY A 404 -27.79 -16.04 -11.01
N TRP A 405 -26.82 -15.69 -11.85
CA TRP A 405 -26.55 -16.36 -13.13
C TRP A 405 -25.74 -17.65 -12.97
N SER A 406 -25.20 -17.91 -11.77
CA SER A 406 -24.46 -19.12 -11.43
C SER A 406 -25.25 -20.42 -11.65
N GLY A 407 -26.58 -20.37 -11.51
CA GLY A 407 -27.51 -21.50 -11.68
C GLY A 407 -27.94 -21.78 -13.12
N MET A 408 -27.47 -21.01 -14.11
CA MET A 408 -27.81 -21.27 -15.52
C MET A 408 -27.25 -22.63 -15.99
N ALA A 409 -28.09 -23.43 -16.65
CA ALA A 409 -27.76 -24.79 -17.10
C ALA A 409 -26.52 -24.86 -18.02
N SER A 410 -26.19 -23.77 -18.72
CA SER A 410 -24.91 -23.62 -19.39
C SER A 410 -24.33 -22.22 -19.18
N LYS A 411 -23.13 -22.15 -18.61
CA LYS A 411 -22.33 -20.92 -18.50
C LYS A 411 -22.00 -20.30 -19.87
N SER A 412 -22.05 -21.08 -20.96
CA SER A 412 -21.84 -20.58 -22.33
C SER A 412 -22.98 -19.72 -22.87
N LEU A 413 -24.13 -19.66 -22.17
CA LEU A 413 -25.25 -18.78 -22.52
C LEU A 413 -25.08 -17.36 -21.99
N ILE A 414 -24.08 -17.14 -21.13
CA ILE A 414 -23.75 -15.81 -20.61
C ILE A 414 -22.90 -15.11 -21.67
N GLN A 415 -23.53 -14.18 -22.38
CA GLN A 415 -22.93 -13.43 -23.48
C GLN A 415 -23.32 -11.95 -23.40
N SER A 416 -22.49 -11.09 -23.99
CA SER A 416 -22.82 -9.66 -24.08
C SER A 416 -24.08 -9.42 -24.92
N PRO A 417 -24.77 -8.27 -24.76
CA PRO A 417 -25.90 -7.88 -25.60
C PRO A 417 -25.62 -7.91 -27.11
N THR A 418 -24.37 -7.65 -27.51
CA THR A 418 -23.93 -7.69 -28.91
C THR A 418 -23.59 -9.10 -29.40
N GLY A 419 -23.50 -10.08 -28.48
CA GLY A 419 -23.00 -11.43 -28.77
C GLY A 419 -21.49 -11.51 -29.04
N GLY A 420 -20.75 -10.39 -28.96
CA GLY A 420 -19.32 -10.33 -29.25
C GLY A 420 -18.44 -11.02 -28.20
N PHE A 421 -18.97 -11.20 -26.98
CA PHE A 421 -18.25 -11.75 -25.84
C PHE A 421 -19.04 -12.91 -25.21
N VAL A 422 -18.42 -14.09 -25.15
CA VAL A 422 -19.05 -15.31 -24.61
C VAL A 422 -18.22 -15.85 -23.45
N LEU A 423 -18.87 -16.10 -22.31
CA LEU A 423 -18.18 -16.60 -21.12
C LEU A 423 -17.56 -17.99 -21.37
N SER A 424 -16.26 -18.12 -21.07
CA SER A 424 -15.59 -19.42 -21.02
C SER A 424 -15.85 -20.09 -19.68
N SER A 425 -16.36 -21.32 -19.70
CA SER A 425 -16.60 -22.10 -18.48
C SER A 425 -15.38 -22.82 -17.94
N LYS A 426 -14.29 -22.86 -18.71
CA LYS A 426 -13.09 -23.66 -18.39
C LYS A 426 -11.81 -22.83 -18.25
N ASP A 427 -11.75 -21.68 -18.90
CA ASP A 427 -10.59 -20.80 -18.81
C ASP A 427 -10.74 -19.90 -17.57
N TYR A 428 -9.66 -19.69 -16.83
CA TYR A 428 -9.65 -18.79 -15.68
C TYR A 428 -8.40 -17.93 -15.69
N PHE A 429 -8.51 -16.76 -15.08
CA PHE A 429 -7.42 -15.81 -14.95
C PHE A 429 -7.45 -15.25 -13.52
N THR A 430 -6.30 -15.15 -12.89
CA THR A 430 -6.19 -14.73 -11.50
C THR A 430 -5.28 -13.51 -11.42
N ILE A 431 -5.78 -12.48 -10.75
CA ILE A 431 -5.01 -11.28 -10.40
C ILE A 431 -4.99 -11.10 -8.90
N ARG A 432 -4.07 -10.27 -8.43
CA ARG A 432 -4.06 -9.76 -7.05
C ARG A 432 -4.04 -8.24 -7.11
N SER A 433 -4.87 -7.57 -6.31
CA SER A 433 -4.86 -6.11 -6.21
C SER A 433 -4.47 -5.63 -4.82
N ILE A 434 -3.76 -4.51 -4.77
CA ILE A 434 -3.48 -3.75 -3.55
C ILE A 434 -3.79 -2.29 -3.83
N VAL A 435 -4.71 -1.71 -3.07
CA VAL A 435 -5.12 -0.31 -3.15
C VAL A 435 -4.45 0.46 -2.01
N CYS A 436 -3.55 1.37 -2.36
CA CYS A 436 -2.90 2.27 -1.42
C CYS A 436 -3.49 3.67 -1.59
N SER A 437 -4.64 3.91 -0.93
CA SER A 437 -5.40 5.17 -1.04
C SER A 437 -5.61 5.85 0.32
N THR A 438 -5.30 7.15 0.40
CA THR A 438 -5.63 8.02 1.55
C THR A 438 -6.98 8.70 1.40
N SER A 439 -7.62 8.58 0.24
CA SER A 439 -8.90 9.24 -0.07
C SER A 439 -10.05 8.26 -0.22
N LEU A 440 -9.78 6.99 -0.51
CA LEU A 440 -10.77 6.00 -0.86
C LEU A 440 -10.68 4.77 0.05
N THR A 441 -11.76 4.50 0.77
CA THR A 441 -11.86 3.41 1.75
C THR A 441 -12.44 2.13 1.13
N GLN A 442 -12.00 0.98 1.66
CA GLN A 442 -12.54 -0.34 1.33
C GLN A 442 -13.67 -0.77 2.28
N ASN A 443 -13.87 -0.04 3.38
CA ASN A 443 -14.88 -0.28 4.37
C ASN A 443 -16.16 0.52 4.07
N VAL A 444 -17.27 -0.21 3.93
CA VAL A 444 -18.58 0.34 3.58
C VAL A 444 -19.12 1.25 4.69
N ASP A 445 -18.91 0.88 5.95
CA ASP A 445 -19.38 1.64 7.11
C ASP A 445 -18.60 2.94 7.26
N LEU A 446 -17.28 2.87 7.07
CA LEU A 446 -16.42 4.05 7.07
C LEU A 446 -16.78 5.00 5.92
N LEU A 447 -17.04 4.47 4.72
CA LEU A 447 -17.53 5.26 3.60
C LEU A 447 -18.86 5.95 3.92
N GLY A 448 -19.76 5.27 4.63
CA GLY A 448 -21.03 5.84 5.09
C GLY A 448 -20.85 7.03 6.04
N LEU A 449 -19.78 7.05 6.84
CA LEU A 449 -19.43 8.18 7.71
C LEU A 449 -18.72 9.30 6.95
N LEU A 450 -17.80 8.97 6.05
CA LEU A 450 -17.06 9.97 5.26
C LEU A 450 -17.98 10.71 4.26
N ASP A 451 -18.97 10.03 3.71
CA ASP A 451 -20.01 10.56 2.82
C ASP A 451 -21.36 10.74 3.55
N TRP A 452 -21.31 11.14 4.83
CA TRP A 452 -22.51 11.21 5.68
C TRP A 452 -23.56 12.22 5.16
N GLU A 453 -23.13 13.25 4.44
CA GLU A 453 -24.04 14.25 3.87
C GLU A 453 -24.99 13.63 2.84
N SER A 454 -24.46 12.73 1.99
CA SER A 454 -25.23 11.99 1.00
C SER A 454 -25.95 10.78 1.60
N LYS A 455 -25.39 10.16 2.66
CA LYS A 455 -25.86 8.90 3.26
C LYS A 455 -26.46 9.06 4.67
N ARG A 456 -27.15 10.18 4.95
CA ARG A 456 -27.71 10.51 6.29
C ARG A 456 -28.55 9.41 6.94
N VAL A 457 -29.29 8.62 6.16
CA VAL A 457 -30.16 7.54 6.66
C VAL A 457 -29.36 6.45 7.39
N ASN A 458 -28.12 6.20 6.97
CA ASN A 458 -27.28 5.15 7.53
C ASN A 458 -26.30 5.67 8.58
N LEU A 459 -26.31 6.97 8.90
CA LEU A 459 -25.32 7.60 9.78
C LEU A 459 -25.22 6.94 11.16
N LYS A 460 -26.36 6.61 11.77
CA LYS A 460 -26.38 5.89 13.07
C LYS A 460 -25.64 4.55 12.98
N HIS A 461 -25.91 3.78 11.93
CA HIS A 461 -25.26 2.49 11.69
C HIS A 461 -23.75 2.68 11.47
N SER A 462 -23.35 3.65 10.65
CA SER A 462 -21.95 3.95 10.38
C SER A 462 -21.17 4.34 11.65
N LEU A 463 -21.77 5.16 12.53
CA LEU A 463 -21.18 5.55 13.82
C LEU A 463 -21.02 4.33 14.75
N GLU A 464 -22.05 3.49 14.85
CA GLU A 464 -21.98 2.26 15.66
C GLU A 464 -20.96 1.25 15.11
N ALA A 465 -20.89 1.12 13.78
CA ALA A 465 -19.98 0.21 13.11
C ALA A 465 -18.51 0.65 13.25
N LEU A 466 -18.23 1.96 13.22
CA LEU A 466 -16.90 2.52 13.51
C LEU A 466 -16.38 2.03 14.87
N MET A 467 -17.24 2.00 15.89
CA MET A 467 -16.89 1.58 17.25
C MET A 467 -16.84 0.06 17.42
N LYS A 468 -17.48 -0.69 16.53
CA LYS A 468 -17.52 -2.17 16.52
C LYS A 468 -16.39 -2.79 15.69
N ALA A 469 -15.57 -1.97 15.04
CA ALA A 469 -14.42 -2.41 14.24
C ALA A 469 -13.32 -3.00 15.16
N GLU A 470 -13.60 -4.13 15.81
CA GLU A 470 -12.67 -4.88 16.65
C GLU A 470 -11.81 -5.80 15.76
N GLY A 471 -10.49 -5.64 15.84
CA GLY A 471 -9.51 -6.45 15.11
C GLY A 471 -8.47 -5.62 14.34
N ASP A 472 -7.34 -6.23 13.99
CA ASP A 472 -6.17 -5.54 13.40
C ASP A 472 -6.50 -4.73 12.13
N ARG A 473 -7.39 -5.25 11.27
CA ARG A 473 -7.75 -4.61 9.99
C ARG A 473 -8.65 -3.38 10.17
N GLY A 474 -9.55 -3.41 11.15
CA GLY A 474 -10.48 -2.30 11.42
C GLY A 474 -9.77 -1.08 11.99
N GLY A 475 -8.87 -1.29 12.96
CA GLY A 475 -8.08 -0.21 13.55
C GLY A 475 -7.10 0.42 12.56
N GLU A 476 -6.47 -0.38 11.68
CA GLU A 476 -5.55 0.12 10.66
C GLU A 476 -6.22 1.10 9.68
N GLU A 477 -7.45 0.83 9.26
CA GLU A 477 -8.16 1.74 8.35
C GLU A 477 -8.56 3.04 9.06
N ILE A 478 -9.00 2.95 10.32
CA ILE A 478 -9.36 4.14 11.11
C ILE A 478 -8.17 5.09 11.30
N VAL A 479 -6.96 4.56 11.59
CA VAL A 479 -5.78 5.42 11.75
C VAL A 479 -5.29 6.00 10.41
N LYS A 480 -5.49 5.29 9.29
CA LYS A 480 -5.21 5.81 7.94
C LYS A 480 -6.11 7.01 7.59
N PHE A 481 -7.40 6.92 7.91
CA PHE A 481 -8.38 7.97 7.65
C PHE A 481 -8.61 8.90 8.85
N LEU A 482 -7.70 8.90 9.85
CA LEU A 482 -7.88 9.57 11.14
C LEU A 482 -8.40 11.00 11.01
N GLN A 483 -7.75 11.81 10.18
CA GLN A 483 -8.10 13.22 9.99
C GLN A 483 -9.46 13.39 9.32
N HIS A 484 -9.75 12.60 8.28
CA HIS A 484 -11.04 12.62 7.58
C HIS A 484 -12.19 12.16 8.48
N ILE A 485 -11.93 11.18 9.36
CA ILE A 485 -12.90 10.72 10.36
C ILE A 485 -13.16 11.81 11.39
N LEU A 486 -12.12 12.47 11.92
CA LEU A 486 -12.29 13.57 12.87
C LEU A 486 -13.08 14.73 12.23
N ASP A 487 -12.74 15.12 11.00
CA ASP A 487 -13.48 16.15 10.25
C ASP A 487 -14.96 15.77 10.07
N ALA A 488 -15.25 14.52 9.70
CA ALA A 488 -16.62 14.02 9.58
C ALA A 488 -17.36 14.01 10.92
N LEU A 489 -16.74 13.50 12.00
CA LEU A 489 -17.34 13.46 13.33
C LEU A 489 -17.66 14.87 13.86
N PHE A 490 -16.72 15.81 13.76
CA PHE A 490 -16.97 17.19 14.20
C PHE A 490 -17.97 17.92 13.30
N SER A 491 -17.99 17.64 11.99
CA SER A 491 -19.01 18.16 11.09
C SER A 491 -20.40 17.65 11.45
N VAL A 492 -20.55 16.36 11.73
CA VAL A 492 -21.82 15.78 12.23
C VAL A 492 -22.22 16.41 13.56
N LEU A 493 -21.27 16.59 14.49
CA LEU A 493 -21.52 17.21 15.79
C LEU A 493 -22.03 18.65 15.66
N ILE A 494 -21.56 19.42 14.68
CA ILE A 494 -21.99 20.81 14.49
C ILE A 494 -23.33 20.88 13.75
N ASN A 495 -23.51 20.06 12.72
CA ASN A 495 -24.64 20.17 11.79
C ASN A 495 -25.89 19.38 12.22
N THR A 496 -25.75 18.43 13.16
CA THR A 496 -26.85 17.62 13.67
C THR A 496 -26.87 17.65 15.20
N ASN A 497 -28.05 17.53 15.81
CA ASN A 497 -28.21 17.44 17.27
C ASN A 497 -28.64 16.04 17.74
N ASP A 498 -29.09 15.18 16.82
CA ASP A 498 -29.71 13.89 17.15
C ASP A 498 -28.68 12.80 17.51
N TYR A 499 -27.41 13.00 17.15
CA TYR A 499 -26.35 12.00 17.27
C TYR A 499 -25.20 12.41 18.20
N ASP A 500 -25.39 13.46 18.99
CA ASP A 500 -24.34 14.06 19.84
C ASP A 500 -23.62 13.03 20.73
N GLN A 501 -24.37 12.17 21.43
CA GLN A 501 -23.79 11.11 22.28
C GLN A 501 -23.03 10.04 21.48
N LEU A 502 -23.53 9.64 20.30
CA LEU A 502 -22.87 8.64 19.46
C LEU A 502 -21.58 9.18 18.85
N VAL A 503 -21.56 10.45 18.45
CA VAL A 503 -20.35 11.12 17.97
C VAL A 503 -19.32 11.24 19.08
N PHE A 504 -19.75 11.54 20.31
CA PHE A 504 -18.86 11.56 21.47
C PHE A 504 -18.24 10.18 21.73
N ASP A 505 -19.04 9.11 21.73
CA ASP A 505 -18.55 7.75 21.90
C ASP A 505 -17.56 7.35 20.79
N ALA A 506 -17.83 7.75 19.54
CA ALA A 506 -16.94 7.54 18.40
C ALA A 506 -15.62 8.31 18.54
N LEU A 507 -15.65 9.57 19.00
CA LEU A 507 -14.43 10.35 19.28
C LEU A 507 -13.57 9.69 20.37
N VAL A 508 -14.20 9.25 21.46
CA VAL A 508 -13.51 8.53 22.55
C VAL A 508 -12.84 7.27 22.02
N TYR A 509 -13.50 6.53 21.14
CA TYR A 509 -12.97 5.34 20.50
C TYR A 509 -11.76 5.64 19.62
N VAL A 510 -11.86 6.62 18.71
CA VAL A 510 -10.77 7.02 17.80
C VAL A 510 -9.54 7.51 18.58
N ILE A 511 -9.74 8.33 19.63
CA ILE A 511 -8.65 8.79 20.51
C ILE A 511 -8.03 7.60 21.26
N GLY A 512 -8.87 6.70 21.79
CA GLY A 512 -8.43 5.51 22.50
C GLY A 512 -7.55 4.60 21.63
N LEU A 513 -7.91 4.45 20.36
CA LEU A 513 -7.17 3.69 19.37
C LEU A 513 -5.75 4.25 19.16
N VAL A 514 -5.62 5.57 18.97
CA VAL A 514 -4.30 6.24 18.83
C VAL A 514 -3.47 6.14 20.13
N GLY A 515 -4.13 6.01 21.28
CA GLY A 515 -3.48 5.76 22.57
C GLY A 515 -2.90 4.35 22.73
N GLU A 516 -3.26 3.40 21.87
CA GLU A 516 -2.72 2.03 21.93
C GLU A 516 -1.26 1.97 21.48
N ARG A 517 -0.50 1.02 22.06
CA ARG A 517 0.92 0.82 21.70
C ARG A 517 1.14 0.57 20.21
N ARG A 518 0.20 -0.10 19.54
CA ARG A 518 0.28 -0.44 18.11
C ARG A 518 0.15 0.78 17.20
N TYR A 519 -0.57 1.81 17.63
CA TYR A 519 -0.86 3.01 16.84
C TYR A 519 -0.23 4.27 17.43
N HIS A 520 0.70 4.11 18.37
CA HIS A 520 1.36 5.22 19.06
C HIS A 520 2.04 6.19 18.08
N ASN A 521 2.52 5.67 16.94
CA ASN A 521 3.16 6.46 15.90
C ASN A 521 2.20 7.49 15.23
N PHE A 522 0.88 7.36 15.43
CA PHE A 522 -0.12 8.32 14.94
C PHE A 522 -0.40 9.48 15.91
N LYS A 523 0.18 9.51 17.13
CA LYS A 523 0.04 10.66 18.04
C LYS A 523 0.50 11.98 17.42
N PRO A 524 1.68 12.06 16.76
CA PRO A 524 2.08 13.28 16.05
C PRO A 524 1.06 13.73 15.01
N VAL A 525 0.39 12.80 14.32
CA VAL A 525 -0.67 13.12 13.34
C VAL A 525 -1.88 13.73 14.02
N MET A 526 -2.30 13.18 15.17
CA MET A 526 -3.37 13.74 16.00
C MET A 526 -2.99 15.15 16.50
N ASP A 527 -1.75 15.34 16.96
CA ASP A 527 -1.26 16.63 17.42
C ASP A 527 -1.23 17.66 16.27
N THR A 528 -0.70 17.30 15.10
CA THR A 528 -0.71 18.20 13.92
C THR A 528 -2.14 18.55 13.50
N TYR A 529 -3.06 17.59 13.51
CA TYR A 529 -4.48 17.84 13.21
C TYR A 529 -5.08 18.87 14.17
N LEU A 530 -4.87 18.67 15.48
CA LEU A 530 -5.37 19.56 16.52
C LEU A 530 -4.86 21.00 16.33
N HIS A 531 -3.58 21.19 16.01
CA HIS A 531 -2.98 22.52 15.93
C HIS A 531 -3.27 23.24 14.61
N SER A 532 -3.27 22.51 13.49
CA SER A 532 -3.23 23.12 12.14
C SER A 532 -4.51 22.94 11.32
N HIS A 533 -5.41 22.04 11.71
CA HIS A 533 -6.49 21.58 10.83
C HIS A 533 -7.87 21.59 11.48
N PHE A 534 -7.94 21.36 12.78
CA PHE A 534 -9.18 21.40 13.53
C PHE A 534 -9.86 22.78 13.41
N SER A 535 -11.15 22.80 13.06
CA SER A 535 -11.89 24.02 12.74
C SER A 535 -13.25 24.15 13.47
N ALA A 536 -13.57 23.20 14.35
CA ALA A 536 -14.88 23.12 15.00
C ALA A 536 -15.00 24.04 16.24
N ALA A 537 -15.22 25.34 16.03
CA ALA A 537 -15.26 26.36 17.09
C ALA A 537 -16.42 26.23 18.11
N LEU A 538 -17.47 25.46 17.79
CA LEU A 538 -18.63 25.26 18.67
C LEU A 538 -18.64 23.88 19.36
N ALA A 539 -17.67 23.01 19.05
CA ALA A 539 -17.63 21.65 19.59
C ALA A 539 -17.61 21.63 21.12
N TYR A 540 -16.89 22.54 21.77
CA TYR A 540 -16.81 22.60 23.24
C TYR A 540 -18.19 22.73 23.92
N GLN A 541 -19.16 23.39 23.28
CA GLN A 541 -20.49 23.61 23.84
C GLN A 541 -21.31 22.32 23.93
N LYS A 542 -20.94 21.29 23.15
CA LYS A 542 -21.57 19.98 23.14
C LYS A 542 -20.75 18.93 23.89
N LEU A 543 -19.42 18.93 23.72
CA LEU A 543 -18.54 17.95 24.35
C LEU A 543 -18.54 18.02 25.89
N ILE A 544 -18.50 19.23 26.47
CA ILE A 544 -18.44 19.39 27.93
C ILE A 544 -19.73 18.85 28.60
N PRO A 545 -20.96 19.23 28.15
CA PRO A 545 -22.19 18.65 28.72
C PRO A 545 -22.27 17.12 28.63
N ILE A 546 -21.86 16.51 27.52
CA ILE A 546 -21.91 15.05 27.35
C ILE A 546 -20.94 14.36 28.30
N LEU A 547 -19.71 14.87 28.43
CA LEU A 547 -18.75 14.33 29.38
C LEU A 547 -19.25 14.48 30.83
N LYS A 548 -19.90 15.61 31.15
CA LYS A 548 -20.53 15.82 32.45
C LYS A 548 -21.64 14.80 32.72
N ASP A 549 -22.52 14.57 31.76
CA ASP A 549 -23.61 13.59 31.86
C ASP A 549 -23.09 12.17 32.12
N TYR A 550 -21.96 11.80 31.49
CA TYR A 550 -21.30 10.51 31.75
C TYR A 550 -20.73 10.41 33.16
N VAL A 551 -20.19 11.51 33.69
CA VAL A 551 -19.67 11.57 35.08
C VAL A 551 -20.82 11.49 36.09
N ASP A 552 -21.92 12.21 35.86
CA ASP A 552 -23.09 12.22 36.74
C ASP A 552 -23.79 10.85 36.79
N ASN A 553 -23.87 10.16 35.65
CA ASN A 553 -24.57 8.88 35.51
C ASN A 553 -23.62 7.67 35.56
N VAL A 554 -22.64 7.68 36.47
CA VAL A 554 -21.56 6.68 36.53
C VAL A 554 -22.06 5.23 36.60
N GLU A 555 -23.19 4.99 37.25
CA GLU A 555 -23.74 3.64 37.47
C GLU A 555 -24.26 2.99 36.19
N GLN A 556 -24.69 3.81 35.21
CA GLN A 556 -25.21 3.33 33.93
C GLN A 556 -24.16 3.38 32.82
N SER A 557 -23.17 4.29 32.96
CA SER A 557 -22.19 4.61 31.92
C SER A 557 -20.75 4.22 32.28
N SER A 558 -20.51 3.50 33.38
CA SER A 558 -19.17 3.20 33.94
C SER A 558 -18.15 2.76 32.88
N GLY A 559 -18.51 1.85 31.98
CA GLY A 559 -17.64 1.41 30.89
C GLY A 559 -17.32 2.50 29.86
N LYS A 560 -18.29 3.35 29.50
CA LYS A 560 -18.12 4.47 28.57
C LYS A 560 -17.30 5.59 29.21
N LEU A 561 -17.61 5.93 30.46
CA LEU A 561 -16.87 6.94 31.22
C LEU A 561 -15.40 6.52 31.41
N LEU A 562 -15.12 5.26 31.73
CA LEU A 562 -13.74 4.78 31.87
C LEU A 562 -12.94 4.99 30.58
N LYS A 563 -13.53 4.73 29.41
CA LYS A 563 -12.89 4.98 28.12
C LYS A 563 -12.69 6.49 27.89
N ALA A 564 -13.70 7.31 28.19
CA ALA A 564 -13.60 8.76 28.07
C ALA A 564 -12.50 9.35 28.97
N LEU A 565 -12.39 8.88 30.22
CA LEU A 565 -11.35 9.31 31.17
C LEU A 565 -9.94 8.88 30.73
N LYS A 566 -9.78 7.72 30.10
CA LYS A 566 -8.50 7.31 29.50
C LYS A 566 -8.09 8.19 28.32
N SER A 567 -9.07 8.70 27.59
CA SER A 567 -8.91 9.60 26.44
C SER A 567 -8.95 11.09 26.83
N LEU A 568 -8.98 11.41 28.14
CA LEU A 568 -9.28 12.74 28.65
C LEU A 568 -8.31 13.82 28.18
N GLU A 569 -7.02 13.47 28.06
CA GLU A 569 -5.98 14.40 27.58
C GLU A 569 -6.35 15.01 26.22
N TYR A 570 -6.62 14.17 25.23
CA TYR A 570 -6.98 14.64 23.89
C TYR A 570 -8.39 15.25 23.84
N LEU A 571 -9.35 14.74 24.62
CA LEU A 571 -10.69 15.33 24.69
C LEU A 571 -10.64 16.78 25.17
N ILE A 572 -9.87 17.06 26.23
CA ILE A 572 -9.71 18.42 26.76
C ILE A 572 -8.92 19.29 25.79
N LYS A 573 -7.86 18.76 25.15
CA LYS A 573 -7.15 19.47 24.08
C LYS A 573 -8.09 19.93 22.95
N PHE A 574 -9.02 19.08 22.48
CA PHE A 574 -10.04 19.49 21.51
C PHE A 574 -11.01 20.55 22.04
N ILE A 575 -11.44 20.43 23.30
CA ILE A 575 -12.32 21.41 23.97
C ILE A 575 -11.64 22.78 24.06
N VAL A 576 -10.38 22.81 24.52
CA VAL A 576 -9.55 24.02 24.64
C VAL A 576 -9.34 24.63 23.26
N LYS A 577 -8.94 23.83 22.27
CA LYS A 577 -8.73 24.33 20.91
C LYS A 577 -10.01 24.89 20.28
N SER A 578 -11.14 24.23 20.51
CA SER A 578 -12.46 24.71 20.07
C SER A 578 -12.79 26.06 20.69
N ARG A 579 -12.45 26.27 21.97
CA ARG A 579 -12.60 27.54 22.66
C ARG A 579 -11.69 28.63 22.10
N GLU A 580 -10.42 28.33 21.83
CA GLU A 580 -9.49 29.28 21.18
C GLU A 580 -10.04 29.76 19.83
N LEU A 581 -10.50 28.83 18.98
CA LEU A 581 -11.09 29.16 17.69
C LEU A 581 -12.33 30.05 17.83
N TYR A 582 -13.18 29.79 18.83
CA TYR A 582 -14.34 30.63 19.10
C TYR A 582 -13.93 32.05 19.49
N MET A 583 -12.90 32.20 20.33
CA MET A 583 -12.36 33.51 20.73
C MET A 583 -11.77 34.27 19.53
N GLN A 584 -11.08 33.56 18.63
CA GLN A 584 -10.56 34.14 17.39
C GLN A 584 -11.69 34.64 16.47
N LEU A 585 -12.81 33.92 16.38
CA LEU A 585 -13.93 34.26 15.49
C LEU A 585 -14.88 35.34 16.04
N LYS A 586 -15.13 35.34 17.36
CA LYS A 586 -16.15 36.21 17.99
C LYS A 586 -15.58 37.28 18.91
N GLY A 587 -14.27 37.26 19.15
CA GLY A 587 -13.58 38.17 20.06
C GLY A 587 -13.26 37.52 21.42
N PRO A 588 -12.28 38.07 22.16
CA PRO A 588 -11.68 37.43 23.34
C PRO A 588 -12.68 37.19 24.49
N THR A 589 -13.65 38.08 24.70
CA THR A 589 -14.62 37.98 25.79
C THR A 589 -15.89 37.21 25.42
N ALA A 590 -16.08 36.89 24.13
CA ALA A 590 -17.32 36.28 23.66
C ALA A 590 -17.49 34.88 24.27
N GLY A 591 -18.63 34.61 24.91
CA GLY A 591 -18.98 33.29 25.45
C GLY A 591 -18.12 32.80 26.62
N GLN A 592 -17.34 33.69 27.26
CA GLN A 592 -16.44 33.35 28.37
C GLN A 592 -17.22 32.80 29.58
N GLU A 593 -18.25 33.52 30.05
CA GLU A 593 -19.07 33.08 31.19
C GLU A 593 -19.69 31.71 30.97
N ARG A 594 -20.21 31.45 29.75
CA ARG A 594 -20.81 30.16 29.40
C ARG A 594 -19.78 29.04 29.42
N PHE A 595 -18.58 29.26 28.87
CA PHE A 595 -17.51 28.29 28.90
C PHE A 595 -17.05 27.99 30.34
N GLN A 596 -16.82 29.03 31.14
CA GLN A 596 -16.41 28.88 32.53
C GLN A 596 -17.46 28.14 33.36
N SER A 597 -18.75 28.45 33.16
CA SER A 597 -19.86 27.75 33.82
C SER A 597 -19.88 26.26 33.46
N LEU A 598 -19.76 25.92 32.17
CA LEU A 598 -19.71 24.53 31.72
C LEU A 598 -18.51 23.76 32.30
N LEU A 599 -17.33 24.37 32.27
CA LEU A 599 -16.11 23.72 32.77
C LEU A 599 -16.14 23.55 34.29
N ARG A 600 -16.55 24.58 35.03
CA ARG A 600 -16.73 24.49 36.50
C ARG A 600 -17.73 23.41 36.86
N ALA A 601 -18.86 23.33 36.15
CA ALA A 601 -19.86 22.29 36.37
C ALA A 601 -19.30 20.87 36.14
N LEU A 602 -18.47 20.68 35.10
CA LEU A 602 -17.79 19.41 34.85
C LEU A 602 -16.81 19.06 35.98
N LEU A 603 -15.96 20.01 36.40
CA LEU A 603 -14.99 19.79 37.48
C LEU A 603 -15.68 19.42 38.81
N VAL A 604 -16.76 20.12 39.16
CA VAL A 604 -17.58 19.78 40.34
C VAL A 604 -18.18 18.38 40.23
N SER A 605 -18.59 17.96 39.03
CA SER A 605 -19.13 16.61 38.80
C SER A 605 -18.03 15.54 38.97
N ILE A 606 -16.81 15.80 38.49
CA ILE A 606 -15.65 14.92 38.70
C ILE A 606 -15.26 14.85 40.18
N SER A 607 -15.32 15.97 40.91
CA SER A 607 -15.12 15.95 42.37
C SER A 607 -16.20 15.13 43.08
N SER A 608 -17.46 15.22 42.61
CA SER A 608 -18.57 14.42 43.14
C SER A 608 -18.40 12.93 42.86
N LEU A 609 -17.85 12.57 41.70
CA LEU A 609 -17.48 11.19 41.35
C LEU A 609 -16.51 10.57 42.38
N MET A 610 -15.61 11.36 42.97
CA MET A 610 -14.69 10.86 44.02
C MET A 610 -15.40 10.50 45.33
N LEU A 611 -16.63 10.97 45.53
CA LEU A 611 -17.45 10.66 46.71
C LEU A 611 -18.32 9.41 46.50
N CYS A 612 -18.46 8.92 45.26
CA CYS A 612 -19.21 7.70 44.96
C CYS A 612 -18.55 6.47 45.61
N ARG A 613 -19.37 5.58 46.19
CA ARG A 613 -18.91 4.37 46.89
C ARG A 613 -19.23 3.07 46.13
N SER A 614 -19.64 3.16 44.87
CA SER A 614 -20.02 1.99 44.08
C SER A 614 -18.79 1.32 43.48
N ASP A 615 -18.74 -0.02 43.47
CA ASP A 615 -17.62 -0.78 42.91
C ASP A 615 -17.35 -0.44 41.43
N GLN A 616 -18.41 -0.08 40.68
CA GLN A 616 -18.30 0.35 39.29
C GLN A 616 -17.63 1.73 39.12
N SER A 617 -17.68 2.60 40.14
CA SER A 617 -17.06 3.92 40.12
C SER A 617 -15.55 3.87 40.39
N LEU A 618 -15.04 2.80 41.02
CA LEU A 618 -13.66 2.71 41.49
C LEU A 618 -12.62 2.77 40.35
N LEU A 619 -12.89 2.09 39.23
CA LEU A 619 -12.03 2.17 38.04
C LEU A 619 -12.05 3.56 37.41
N CYS A 620 -13.22 4.21 37.38
CA CYS A 620 -13.37 5.57 36.87
C CYS A 620 -12.66 6.59 37.76
N GLN A 621 -12.77 6.47 39.09
CA GLN A 621 -12.04 7.29 40.05
C GLN A 621 -10.52 7.16 39.86
N GLY A 622 -10.02 5.92 39.76
CA GLY A 622 -8.59 5.67 39.50
C GLY A 622 -8.12 6.26 38.16
N ALA A 623 -8.94 6.17 37.11
CA ALA A 623 -8.63 6.77 35.81
C ALA A 623 -8.63 8.31 35.89
N ALA A 624 -9.64 8.92 36.51
CA ALA A 624 -9.71 10.36 36.69
C ALA A 624 -8.48 10.87 37.45
N LEU A 625 -8.11 10.26 38.58
CA LEU A 625 -6.90 10.65 39.34
C LEU A 625 -5.61 10.53 38.51
N LYS A 626 -5.54 9.55 37.61
CA LYS A 626 -4.37 9.34 36.74
C LYS A 626 -4.27 10.38 35.62
N TYR A 627 -5.38 10.72 34.98
CA TYR A 627 -5.39 11.53 33.75
C TYR A 627 -5.73 13.02 33.97
N MET A 628 -6.35 13.39 35.10
CA MET A 628 -6.64 14.79 35.44
C MET A 628 -5.39 15.69 35.52
N PRO A 629 -4.24 15.25 36.07
CA PRO A 629 -3.05 16.10 36.08
C PRO A 629 -2.57 16.47 34.67
N CYS A 630 -2.81 15.62 33.67
CA CYS A 630 -2.37 15.84 32.29
C CYS A 630 -3.11 16.99 31.59
N ILE A 631 -4.30 17.36 32.06
CA ILE A 631 -5.13 18.38 31.40
C ILE A 631 -4.95 19.79 31.95
N VAL A 632 -4.31 19.94 33.12
CA VAL A 632 -4.20 21.24 33.82
C VAL A 632 -3.49 22.27 32.94
N GLY A 633 -2.38 21.89 32.31
CA GLY A 633 -1.61 22.79 31.44
C GLY A 633 -2.43 23.32 30.26
N ASP A 634 -3.23 22.46 29.63
CA ASP A 634 -4.08 22.85 28.50
C ASP A 634 -5.25 23.74 28.96
N VAL A 635 -5.87 23.45 30.11
CA VAL A 635 -7.00 24.23 30.65
C VAL A 635 -6.57 25.64 31.04
N MET A 636 -5.36 25.81 31.60
CA MET A 636 -4.81 27.12 31.97
C MET A 636 -4.65 28.09 30.79
N ILE A 637 -4.70 27.61 29.54
CA ILE A 637 -4.65 28.45 28.34
C ILE A 637 -5.95 29.28 28.19
N VAL A 638 -7.08 28.72 28.61
CA VAL A 638 -8.43 29.28 28.37
C VAL A 638 -9.24 29.54 29.64
N PHE A 639 -8.68 29.24 30.80
CA PHE A 639 -9.31 29.39 32.11
C PHE A 639 -8.35 30.03 33.10
N ASP A 640 -8.88 30.85 34.01
CA ASP A 640 -8.08 31.60 34.96
C ASP A 640 -7.38 30.66 35.97
N ALA A 641 -6.09 30.90 36.21
CA ALA A 641 -5.27 30.02 37.03
C ALA A 641 -5.64 30.08 38.52
N GLU A 642 -6.12 31.22 39.03
CA GLU A 642 -6.54 31.39 40.42
C GLU A 642 -7.89 30.70 40.67
N ASP A 643 -8.79 30.75 39.69
CA ASP A 643 -10.06 30.04 39.75
C ASP A 643 -9.92 28.51 39.60
N LEU A 644 -8.80 28.04 39.02
CA LEU A 644 -8.54 26.61 38.77
C LEU A 644 -7.82 25.94 39.95
N SER A 645 -7.02 26.70 40.71
CA SER A 645 -6.31 26.24 41.92
C SER A 645 -7.27 26.03 43.09
#